data_AF-A0A226E2G1-F1
#
_entry.id   AF-A0A226E2G1-F1
#
_cell.length_a   1.000
_cell.length_b   1.000
_cell.length_c   1.000
_cell.angle_alpha   90.00
_cell.angle_beta   90.00
_cell.angle_gamma   90.00
#
_symmetry.space_group_name_H-M   'P 1'
#
loop_
_entity.id
_entity.type
_entity.pdbx_description
1 polymer ?
#
loop_
_entity_poly.entity_id
_entity_poly.type
_entity_poly.pdbx_seq_one_letter_code
_entity_poly.pdbx_strand_id
1 'polypeptide(L)'
;MDHQNQTIKIITNTGNPASLKPLIAASLYGFKVALESVSVSPDGKQRPRLPVLVANEKTKLFDTNVMVTYLLELAGIPHPSANLLNLLNFEAHSLFPLVLSYLLEKADTDFGVGKELLNVLVELERRLKGESFFSGNVKPDIEDAIVWATLYPLFSANDKITKKCPLLLKWYILVESADLTKAAVNLLQPVSGREAAKQILVCNPTASISLYGEKIKMEKLKLDDLPGGDATSTAVSSEEIQLARESWVRPTPTSAVKSKRAGRILPLAGQKNYFITSALPYVNNVPHLGTIIGCVLSADVFARYCRIRGRNTLYICGTDEYGTATETKALEENLTPQQICDKYHKLHKEIYDWFDISFDYFGRTTTKEQTEVGQEIFLKLWNNGFLKEMVVQQLFCNPCKRFLSDRFVEGTCPACAYEDARGDQCDKCGRLTNSIELKNPRCKVCGSKDVTTKNSDQVFLDLPKLEEKVGLEEWLNRSSEEWTSNARHIAKSWIREGLKERCITRDLKWGTPVPIEKYKDKVFYVWFDAPIGYISMTKCYTKDYWKAWWMNPDPEIDIEYYQFMAKDNVPFHSILFPASLRGTKDPWTLVRHIMATEYLNYEDGKFSKSRGVGVFGNDAIQTGESKFYFHAHQWHQHSQ
;
A
#
# COMPACT_ATOMS: atom_id res chain seq x y z
N MET A 1 37.59 -18.39 -13.80
CA MET A 1 38.04 -17.59 -14.96
C MET A 1 38.89 -16.46 -14.42
N ASP A 2 39.85 -15.99 -15.18
CA ASP A 2 40.90 -15.07 -14.73
C ASP A 2 40.34 -13.63 -14.59
N HIS A 3 39.58 -13.36 -13.52
CA HIS A 3 38.86 -12.08 -13.32
C HIS A 3 39.80 -10.88 -13.11
N GLN A 4 41.09 -11.12 -12.81
CA GLN A 4 42.08 -10.08 -12.47
C GLN A 4 42.49 -9.16 -13.65
N ASN A 5 41.93 -9.35 -14.85
CA ASN A 5 42.22 -8.52 -16.02
C ASN A 5 41.00 -7.81 -16.63
N GLN A 6 39.83 -7.85 -15.98
CA GLN A 6 38.66 -7.13 -16.46
C GLN A 6 38.76 -5.63 -16.12
N THR A 7 38.62 -4.78 -17.13
CA THR A 7 38.59 -3.32 -16.96
C THR A 7 37.16 -2.85 -16.73
N ILE A 8 36.88 -2.24 -15.58
CA ILE A 8 35.61 -1.63 -15.21
C ILE A 8 35.63 -0.16 -15.62
N LYS A 9 34.64 0.26 -16.42
CA LYS A 9 34.50 1.66 -16.82
C LYS A 9 33.52 2.38 -15.88
N ILE A 10 34.00 3.45 -15.24
CA ILE A 10 33.20 4.33 -14.38
C ILE A 10 33.18 5.73 -14.99
N ILE A 11 31.99 6.27 -15.20
CA ILE A 11 31.78 7.63 -15.71
C ILE A 11 31.32 8.51 -14.53
N THR A 12 31.97 9.64 -14.31
CA THR A 12 31.69 10.57 -13.20
C THR A 12 31.77 12.03 -13.67
N ASN A 13 31.41 12.99 -12.83
CA ASN A 13 31.81 14.39 -12.96
C ASN A 13 33.03 14.69 -12.09
N THR A 14 33.73 15.78 -12.43
CA THR A 14 34.98 16.20 -11.78
C THR A 14 34.81 16.34 -10.28
N GLY A 15 35.61 15.60 -9.51
CA GLY A 15 35.66 15.69 -8.06
C GLY A 15 34.43 15.16 -7.32
N ASN A 16 33.51 14.41 -7.95
CA ASN A 16 32.33 13.88 -7.27
C ASN A 16 32.68 12.73 -6.30
N PRO A 17 32.56 12.93 -4.96
CA PRO A 17 32.97 11.93 -3.98
C PRO A 17 32.08 10.68 -3.95
N ALA A 18 30.88 10.69 -4.54
CA ALA A 18 30.06 9.47 -4.67
C ALA A 18 30.77 8.37 -5.47
N SER A 19 31.76 8.72 -6.28
CA SER A 19 32.59 7.79 -7.04
C SER A 19 33.64 7.06 -6.19
N LEU A 20 33.96 7.55 -4.98
CA LEU A 20 34.95 6.91 -4.10
C LEU A 20 34.57 5.47 -3.76
N LYS A 21 33.31 5.25 -3.41
CA LYS A 21 32.78 3.93 -3.02
C LYS A 21 32.99 2.86 -4.12
N PRO A 22 32.51 3.03 -5.36
CA PRO A 22 32.74 2.05 -6.42
C PRO A 22 34.22 1.97 -6.86
N LEU A 23 35.00 3.05 -6.76
CA LEU A 23 36.44 3.04 -7.06
C LEU A 23 37.26 2.17 -6.09
N ILE A 24 36.99 2.33 -4.78
CA ILE A 24 37.64 1.53 -3.75
C ILE A 24 37.22 0.07 -3.88
N ALA A 25 35.92 -0.21 -4.11
CA ALA A 25 35.43 -1.56 -4.33
C ALA A 25 36.09 -2.25 -5.53
N ALA A 26 36.20 -1.56 -6.67
CA ALA A 26 36.84 -2.12 -7.86
C ALA A 26 38.32 -2.46 -7.59
N SER A 27 39.03 -1.58 -6.89
CA SER A 27 40.45 -1.77 -6.54
C SER A 27 40.64 -2.92 -5.55
N LEU A 28 39.77 -3.02 -4.54
CA LEU A 28 39.79 -4.06 -3.53
C LEU A 28 39.65 -5.47 -4.14
N TYR A 29 38.79 -5.61 -5.16
CA TYR A 29 38.58 -6.88 -5.85
C TYR A 29 39.48 -7.09 -7.08
N GLY A 30 40.50 -6.24 -7.26
CA GLY A 30 41.53 -6.43 -8.29
C GLY A 30 41.12 -6.07 -9.72
N PHE A 31 40.06 -5.27 -9.89
CA PHE A 31 39.65 -4.79 -11.21
C PHE A 31 40.46 -3.56 -11.63
N LYS A 32 40.81 -3.48 -12.93
CA LYS A 32 41.38 -2.25 -13.50
C LYS A 32 40.26 -1.25 -13.72
N VAL A 33 40.44 0.02 -13.32
CA VAL A 33 39.41 1.04 -13.51
C VAL A 33 39.76 1.99 -14.65
N ALA A 34 38.84 2.14 -15.61
CA ALA A 34 38.84 3.23 -16.57
C ALA A 34 37.87 4.32 -16.10
N LEU A 35 38.39 5.39 -15.49
CA LEU A 35 37.61 6.52 -14.99
C LEU A 35 37.48 7.59 -16.10
N GLU A 36 36.26 7.94 -16.47
CA GLU A 36 35.95 8.99 -17.44
C GLU A 36 35.20 10.14 -16.73
N SER A 37 35.77 11.34 -16.73
CA SER A 37 35.11 12.53 -16.19
C SER A 37 34.39 13.30 -17.29
N VAL A 38 33.10 13.57 -17.11
CA VAL A 38 32.28 14.38 -18.02
C VAL A 38 31.97 15.74 -17.40
N SER A 39 32.03 16.79 -18.23
CA SER A 39 31.64 18.15 -17.81
C SER A 39 30.12 18.24 -17.71
N VAL A 40 29.61 18.63 -16.54
CA VAL A 40 28.17 18.84 -16.33
C VAL A 40 27.86 20.32 -16.37
N SER A 41 26.87 20.71 -17.17
CA SER A 41 26.49 22.11 -17.35
C SER A 41 25.93 22.71 -16.04
N PRO A 42 26.40 23.88 -15.58
CA PRO A 42 25.89 24.54 -14.38
C PRO A 42 24.41 24.96 -14.47
N ASP A 43 23.85 25.05 -15.68
CA ASP A 43 22.51 25.56 -15.95
C ASP A 43 21.38 24.55 -15.67
N GLY A 44 21.71 23.31 -15.32
CA GLY A 44 20.77 22.31 -14.82
C GLY A 44 19.73 21.79 -15.83
N LYS A 45 19.88 22.12 -17.13
CA LYS A 45 18.95 21.72 -18.19
C LYS A 45 19.11 20.26 -18.64
N GLN A 46 20.30 19.67 -18.47
CA GLN A 46 20.56 18.24 -18.61
C GLN A 46 21.26 17.75 -17.34
N ARG A 47 20.60 16.87 -16.58
CA ARG A 47 21.12 16.31 -15.32
C ARG A 47 21.47 14.83 -15.53
N PRO A 48 22.71 14.49 -15.93
CA PRO A 48 23.10 13.10 -16.06
C PRO A 48 23.13 12.43 -14.69
N ARG A 49 22.66 11.18 -14.58
CA ARG A 49 22.80 10.39 -13.34
C ARG A 49 24.26 9.95 -13.24
N LEU A 50 25.05 10.48 -12.30
CA LEU A 50 26.47 10.13 -12.10
C LEU A 50 26.76 9.89 -10.61
N PRO A 51 27.68 8.96 -10.26
CA PRO A 51 28.49 8.14 -11.17
C PRO A 51 27.71 7.03 -11.87
N VAL A 52 28.29 6.49 -12.95
CA VAL A 52 27.77 5.33 -13.70
C VAL A 52 28.84 4.29 -13.89
N LEU A 53 28.56 3.05 -13.52
CA LEU A 53 29.36 1.88 -13.90
C LEU A 53 28.78 1.27 -15.18
N VAL A 54 29.61 1.09 -16.20
CA VAL A 54 29.22 0.43 -17.46
C VAL A 54 29.44 -1.07 -17.32
N ALA A 55 28.38 -1.83 -17.06
CA ALA A 55 28.43 -3.28 -16.89
C ALA A 55 28.62 -4.00 -18.24
N ASN A 56 27.96 -3.51 -19.29
CA ASN A 56 28.15 -3.92 -20.69
C ASN A 56 27.60 -2.83 -21.63
N GLU A 57 27.60 -3.06 -22.95
CA GLU A 57 27.12 -2.07 -23.94
C GLU A 57 25.67 -1.59 -23.73
N LYS A 58 24.83 -2.41 -23.09
CA LYS A 58 23.40 -2.13 -22.86
C LYS A 58 23.06 -1.80 -21.40
N THR A 59 23.92 -2.15 -20.45
CA THR A 59 23.65 -2.04 -19.01
C THR A 59 24.56 -1.02 -18.35
N LYS A 60 23.95 0.00 -17.74
CA LYS A 60 24.60 1.07 -16.98
C LYS A 60 23.99 1.13 -15.58
N LEU A 61 24.82 0.99 -14.55
CA LEU A 61 24.42 1.06 -13.14
C LEU A 61 24.73 2.46 -12.63
N PHE A 62 23.77 3.13 -11.98
CA PHE A 62 23.91 4.51 -11.49
C PHE A 62 23.82 4.64 -9.96
N ASP A 63 23.37 3.59 -9.27
CA ASP A 63 23.35 3.53 -7.81
C ASP A 63 24.67 2.98 -7.28
N THR A 64 25.33 3.70 -6.36
CA THR A 64 26.67 3.33 -5.87
C THR A 64 26.69 2.03 -5.07
N ASN A 65 25.60 1.66 -4.38
CA ASN A 65 25.51 0.41 -3.62
C ASN A 65 25.24 -0.78 -4.55
N VAL A 66 24.44 -0.56 -5.60
CA VAL A 66 24.27 -1.55 -6.68
C VAL A 66 25.58 -1.79 -7.43
N MET A 67 26.38 -0.74 -7.69
CA MET A 67 27.72 -0.90 -8.29
C MET A 67 28.63 -1.78 -7.43
N VAL A 68 28.66 -1.56 -6.12
CA VAL A 68 29.46 -2.40 -5.19
C VAL A 68 28.98 -3.85 -5.21
N THR A 69 27.67 -4.08 -5.16
CA THR A 69 27.08 -5.42 -5.19
C THR A 69 27.39 -6.15 -6.50
N TYR A 70 27.34 -5.43 -7.63
CA TYR A 70 27.73 -5.97 -8.94
C TYR A 70 29.22 -6.34 -9.00
N LEU A 71 30.10 -5.51 -8.43
CA LEU A 71 31.54 -5.80 -8.37
C LEU A 71 31.85 -7.02 -7.50
N LEU A 72 31.11 -7.20 -6.40
CA LEU A 72 31.17 -8.41 -5.56
C LEU A 72 30.77 -9.67 -6.34
N GLU A 73 29.68 -9.59 -7.09
CA GLU A 73 29.23 -10.71 -7.94
C GLU A 73 30.28 -11.06 -9.01
N LEU A 74 30.85 -10.06 -9.69
CA LEU A 74 31.93 -10.26 -10.66
C LEU A 74 33.19 -10.87 -10.01
N ALA A 75 33.45 -10.57 -8.74
CA ALA A 75 34.55 -11.13 -7.97
C ALA A 75 34.28 -12.57 -7.47
N GLY A 76 33.12 -13.14 -7.79
CA GLY A 76 32.73 -14.49 -7.37
C GLY A 76 32.10 -14.55 -5.98
N ILE A 77 31.58 -13.43 -5.47
CA ILE A 77 30.92 -13.31 -4.16
C ILE A 77 29.44 -12.91 -4.40
N PRO A 78 28.58 -13.84 -4.87
CA PRO A 78 27.18 -13.54 -5.21
C PRO A 78 26.28 -13.34 -3.98
N HIS A 79 26.74 -13.75 -2.79
CA HIS A 79 26.00 -13.64 -1.54
C HIS A 79 26.85 -12.86 -0.52
N PRO A 80 26.70 -11.51 -0.46
CA PRO A 80 27.41 -10.70 0.52
C PRO A 80 27.02 -11.09 1.95
N SER A 81 27.89 -10.80 2.91
CA SER A 81 27.63 -11.06 4.32
C SER A 81 26.39 -10.27 4.80
N ALA A 82 25.68 -10.80 5.79
CA ALA A 82 24.55 -10.07 6.39
C ALA A 82 24.99 -8.71 6.96
N ASN A 83 26.23 -8.61 7.46
CA ASN A 83 26.81 -7.35 7.94
C ASN A 83 26.93 -6.32 6.82
N LEU A 84 27.51 -6.71 5.68
CA LEU A 84 27.67 -5.86 4.51
C LEU A 84 26.33 -5.39 3.95
N LEU A 85 25.35 -6.30 3.85
CA LEU A 85 24.01 -5.96 3.36
C LEU A 85 23.30 -4.98 4.31
N ASN A 86 23.39 -5.20 5.62
CA ASN A 86 22.85 -4.29 6.62
C ASN A 86 23.52 -2.91 6.55
N LEU A 87 24.82 -2.85 6.28
CA LEU A 87 25.56 -1.60 6.20
C LEU A 87 25.25 -0.81 4.93
N LEU A 88 25.14 -1.48 3.77
CA LEU A 88 24.69 -0.88 2.52
C LEU A 88 23.27 -0.29 2.67
N ASN A 89 22.38 -1.03 3.34
CA ASN A 89 21.02 -0.54 3.63
C ASN A 89 21.04 0.66 4.59
N PHE A 90 21.78 0.57 5.69
CA PHE A 90 21.92 1.66 6.65
C PHE A 90 22.51 2.93 6.03
N GLU A 91 23.52 2.77 5.18
CA GLU A 91 24.15 3.89 4.49
C GLU A 91 23.18 4.59 3.54
N ALA A 92 22.43 3.83 2.72
CA ALA A 92 21.47 4.38 1.77
C ALA A 92 20.30 5.10 2.44
N HIS A 93 19.76 4.56 3.54
CA HIS A 93 18.51 5.06 4.15
C HIS A 93 18.74 6.07 5.27
N SER A 94 19.87 5.99 5.98
CA SER A 94 20.11 6.80 7.16
C SER A 94 21.31 7.72 6.98
N LEU A 95 22.49 7.18 6.66
CA LEU A 95 23.71 7.97 6.68
C LEU A 95 23.79 8.97 5.53
N PHE A 96 23.71 8.50 4.28
CA PHE A 96 23.91 9.33 3.10
C PHE A 96 22.89 10.50 2.99
N PRO A 97 21.58 10.29 3.20
CA PRO A 97 20.61 11.39 3.14
C PRO A 97 20.84 12.45 4.21
N LEU A 98 21.21 12.05 5.44
CA LEU A 98 21.49 12.97 6.54
C LEU A 98 22.78 13.77 6.30
N VAL A 99 23.84 13.11 5.81
CA VAL A 99 25.09 13.80 5.45
C VAL A 99 24.83 14.83 4.35
N LEU A 100 24.10 14.46 3.30
CA LEU A 100 23.78 15.35 2.20
C LEU A 100 22.93 16.54 2.66
N SER A 101 21.88 16.29 3.45
CA SER A 101 20.98 17.32 3.98
C SER A 101 21.72 18.28 4.91
N TYR A 102 22.56 17.75 5.81
CA TYR A 102 23.36 18.55 6.74
C TYR A 102 24.34 19.48 6.02
N LEU A 103 25.00 19.02 4.95
CA LEU A 103 25.93 19.86 4.20
C LEU A 103 25.23 21.00 3.46
N LEU A 104 23.97 20.81 3.06
CA LEU A 104 23.18 21.80 2.33
C LEU A 104 22.53 22.83 3.27
N GLU A 105 22.00 22.38 4.40
CA GLU A 105 21.42 23.25 5.42
C GLU A 105 22.52 23.91 6.27
N LYS A 106 22.42 25.21 6.58
CA LYS A 106 23.27 25.83 7.62
C LYS A 106 22.70 25.46 9.00
N ALA A 107 22.62 24.17 9.33
CA ALA A 107 22.01 23.71 10.58
C ALA A 107 23.03 23.68 11.74
N ASP A 108 22.65 24.29 12.85
CA ASP A 108 23.38 24.21 14.13
C ASP A 108 23.38 22.76 14.63
N THR A 109 24.45 22.30 15.29
CA THR A 109 24.59 20.88 15.69
C THR A 109 23.59 20.43 16.75
N ASP A 110 22.87 21.38 17.34
CA ASP A 110 22.07 21.16 18.54
C ASP A 110 20.57 21.03 18.23
N PHE A 111 20.14 21.34 17.00
CA PHE A 111 18.74 21.28 16.57
C PHE A 111 18.58 20.77 15.12
N GLY A 112 17.45 20.13 14.82
CA GLY A 112 17.10 19.66 13.46
C GLY A 112 18.03 18.58 12.91
N VAL A 113 18.34 18.65 11.60
CA VAL A 113 19.16 17.67 10.85
C VAL A 113 20.55 17.46 11.47
N GLY A 114 21.14 18.51 12.06
CA GLY A 114 22.45 18.40 12.73
C GLY A 114 22.43 17.48 13.95
N LYS A 115 21.34 17.50 14.73
CA LYS A 115 21.17 16.61 15.89
C LYS A 115 20.94 15.16 15.46
N GLU A 116 20.14 14.95 14.42
CA GLU A 116 19.86 13.63 13.87
C GLU A 116 21.13 12.99 13.29
N LEU A 117 21.90 13.76 12.49
CA LEU A 117 23.19 13.30 11.98
C LEU A 117 24.15 12.99 13.14
N LEU A 118 24.22 13.83 14.17
CA LEU A 118 25.07 13.57 15.34
C LEU A 118 24.70 12.25 16.03
N ASN A 119 23.42 11.96 16.22
CA ASN A 119 22.98 10.68 16.79
C ASN A 119 23.46 9.48 15.96
N VAL A 120 23.40 9.59 14.63
CA VAL A 120 23.88 8.55 13.71
C VAL A 120 25.39 8.38 13.79
N LEU A 121 26.16 9.47 13.88
CA LEU A 121 27.61 9.42 14.04
C LEU A 121 28.02 8.80 15.40
N VAL A 122 27.28 9.12 16.47
CA VAL A 122 27.49 8.54 17.80
C VAL A 122 27.18 7.04 17.80
N GLU A 123 26.16 6.60 17.07
CA GLU A 123 25.87 5.17 16.91
C GLU A 123 26.98 4.44 16.13
N LEU A 124 27.51 5.05 15.07
CA LEU A 124 28.68 4.52 14.34
C LEU A 124 29.92 4.42 15.25
N GLU A 125 30.17 5.44 16.07
CA GLU A 125 31.23 5.43 17.06
C GLU A 125 31.05 4.32 18.11
N ARG A 126 29.82 4.08 18.56
CA ARG A 126 29.50 2.99 19.49
C ARG A 126 29.80 1.62 18.87
N ARG A 127 29.56 1.44 17.57
CA ARG A 127 29.86 0.19 16.85
C ARG A 127 31.37 -0.04 16.69
N LEU A 128 32.17 1.01 16.63
CA LEU A 128 33.63 0.92 16.65
C LEU A 128 34.19 0.67 18.06
N LYS A 129 33.36 0.68 19.11
CA LYS A 129 33.82 0.45 20.48
C LYS A 129 34.22 -1.02 20.67
N GLY A 130 35.52 -1.30 20.54
CA GLY A 130 36.10 -2.63 20.70
C GLY A 130 36.67 -3.22 19.41
N GLU A 131 36.39 -2.61 18.27
CA GLU A 131 36.85 -3.03 16.94
C GLU A 131 37.66 -1.92 16.27
N SER A 132 38.64 -2.26 15.43
CA SER A 132 39.40 -1.24 14.68
C SER A 132 38.71 -0.78 13.40
N PHE A 133 37.81 -1.61 12.85
CA PHE A 133 37.16 -1.46 11.55
C PHE A 133 35.75 -2.04 11.58
N PHE A 134 34.82 -1.52 10.77
CA PHE A 134 33.43 -2.00 10.68
C PHE A 134 33.32 -3.41 10.07
N SER A 135 34.33 -3.81 9.32
CA SER A 135 34.49 -5.18 8.81
C SER A 135 34.85 -6.19 9.91
N GLY A 136 35.34 -5.74 11.07
CA GLY A 136 35.94 -6.60 12.10
C GLY A 136 37.31 -7.18 11.70
N ASN A 137 37.85 -6.78 10.55
CA ASN A 137 39.13 -7.25 10.04
C ASN A 137 40.31 -6.45 10.63
N VAL A 138 41.53 -6.95 10.43
CA VAL A 138 42.77 -6.25 10.85
C VAL A 138 43.09 -5.04 9.95
N LYS A 139 42.51 -4.99 8.75
CA LYS A 139 42.67 -3.92 7.75
C LYS A 139 41.29 -3.48 7.24
N PRO A 140 41.15 -2.24 6.73
CA PRO A 140 39.90 -1.79 6.14
C PRO A 140 39.45 -2.70 5.00
N ASP A 141 38.16 -3.00 4.97
CA ASP A 141 37.51 -3.77 3.91
C ASP A 141 36.38 -2.95 3.25
N ILE A 142 35.55 -3.58 2.42
CA ILE A 142 34.45 -2.92 1.72
C ILE A 142 33.46 -2.24 2.66
N GLU A 143 33.18 -2.83 3.83
CA GLU A 143 32.33 -2.23 4.87
C GLU A 143 32.85 -0.86 5.31
N ASP A 144 34.16 -0.77 5.55
CA ASP A 144 34.83 0.46 5.94
C ASP A 144 34.80 1.49 4.81
N ALA A 145 35.04 1.05 3.57
CA ALA A 145 35.03 1.91 2.40
C ALA A 145 33.66 2.55 2.15
N ILE A 146 32.56 1.82 2.38
CA ILE A 146 31.17 2.31 2.21
C ILE A 146 30.89 3.48 3.16
N VAL A 147 31.17 3.29 4.46
CA VAL A 147 30.95 4.33 5.47
C VAL A 147 31.91 5.50 5.24
N TRP A 148 33.17 5.20 4.92
CA TRP A 148 34.21 6.21 4.77
C TRP A 148 33.94 7.13 3.59
N ALA A 149 33.58 6.58 2.42
CA ALA A 149 33.25 7.37 1.24
C ALA A 149 32.05 8.31 1.47
N THR A 150 31.07 7.85 2.26
CA THR A 150 29.88 8.64 2.62
C THR A 150 30.23 9.79 3.57
N LEU A 151 31.15 9.54 4.51
CA LEU A 151 31.60 10.52 5.50
C LEU A 151 32.70 11.45 4.99
N TYR A 152 33.35 11.12 3.87
CA TYR A 152 34.44 11.89 3.26
C TYR A 152 34.17 13.40 3.20
N PRO A 153 33.00 13.87 2.70
CA PRO A 153 32.74 15.31 2.62
C PRO A 153 32.79 16.05 3.97
N LEU A 154 32.43 15.38 5.07
CA LEU A 154 32.40 15.99 6.41
C LEU A 154 33.80 16.01 7.05
N PHE A 155 34.49 14.86 7.02
CA PHE A 155 35.78 14.70 7.68
C PHE A 155 36.91 15.41 6.91
N SER A 156 36.91 15.34 5.58
CA SER A 156 37.88 16.07 4.75
C SER A 156 37.73 17.59 4.89
N ALA A 157 36.52 18.09 5.19
CA ALA A 157 36.28 19.51 5.47
C ALA A 157 36.56 19.91 6.93
N ASN A 158 36.98 18.99 7.81
CA ASN A 158 37.16 19.20 9.24
C ASN A 158 35.93 19.83 9.92
N ASP A 159 34.74 19.35 9.56
CA ASP A 159 33.47 19.88 10.05
C ASP A 159 33.34 19.75 11.58
N LYS A 160 32.68 20.71 12.22
CA LYS A 160 32.52 20.75 13.68
C LYS A 160 31.83 19.50 14.23
N ILE A 161 30.89 18.92 13.48
CA ILE A 161 30.14 17.73 13.94
C ILE A 161 31.07 16.52 14.12
N THR A 162 32.12 16.40 13.31
CA THR A 162 33.06 15.27 13.36
C THR A 162 33.91 15.26 14.63
N LYS A 163 34.17 16.44 15.21
CA LYS A 163 34.93 16.60 16.46
C LYS A 163 34.20 16.04 17.68
N LYS A 164 32.88 15.85 17.60
CA LYS A 164 32.08 15.24 18.66
C LYS A 164 32.25 13.72 18.73
N CYS A 165 32.90 13.11 17.72
CA CYS A 165 33.07 11.65 17.62
C CYS A 165 34.55 11.22 17.48
N PRO A 166 35.34 11.21 18.57
CA PRO A 166 36.79 11.00 18.52
C PRO A 166 37.23 9.61 18.04
N LEU A 167 36.50 8.53 18.36
CA LEU A 167 36.86 7.19 17.88
C LEU A 167 36.58 7.06 16.38
N LEU A 168 35.48 7.66 15.91
CA LEU A 168 35.14 7.70 14.50
C LEU A 168 36.17 8.52 13.71
N LEU A 169 36.68 9.63 14.27
CA LEU A 169 37.78 10.39 13.68
C LEU A 169 39.07 9.55 13.58
N LYS A 170 39.42 8.80 14.63
CA LYS A 170 40.58 7.90 14.60
C LYS A 170 40.42 6.83 13.51
N TRP A 171 39.26 6.18 13.43
CA TRP A 171 38.94 5.21 12.39
C TRP A 171 39.03 5.84 10.99
N TYR A 172 38.48 7.04 10.79
CA TYR A 172 38.50 7.72 9.49
C TYR A 172 39.94 7.93 8.99
N ILE A 173 40.83 8.37 9.87
CA ILE A 173 42.26 8.57 9.56
C ILE A 173 42.93 7.23 9.21
N LEU A 174 42.60 6.15 9.92
CA LEU A 174 43.13 4.81 9.61
C LEU A 174 42.69 4.33 8.23
N VAL A 175 41.41 4.48 7.88
CA VAL A 175 40.88 4.09 6.56
C VAL A 175 41.43 4.98 5.44
N GLU A 176 41.56 6.29 5.68
CA GLU A 176 42.18 7.24 4.74
C GLU A 176 43.67 6.94 4.53
N SER A 177 44.35 6.40 5.53
CA SER A 177 45.77 6.04 5.44
C SER A 177 46.04 4.78 4.61
N ALA A 178 45.01 3.97 4.32
CA ALA A 178 45.14 2.74 3.54
C ALA A 178 45.43 3.01 2.06
N ASP A 179 46.28 2.17 1.46
CA ASP A 179 46.78 2.36 0.08
C ASP A 179 45.64 2.40 -0.96
N LEU A 180 44.60 1.57 -0.77
CA LEU A 180 43.42 1.52 -1.65
C LEU A 180 42.65 2.84 -1.64
N THR A 181 42.44 3.42 -0.46
CA THR A 181 41.73 4.69 -0.28
C THR A 181 42.54 5.85 -0.86
N LYS A 182 43.85 5.89 -0.57
CA LYS A 182 44.77 6.89 -1.14
C LYS A 182 44.79 6.85 -2.65
N ALA A 183 44.84 5.66 -3.24
CA ALA A 183 44.80 5.50 -4.70
C ALA A 183 43.50 6.05 -5.29
N ALA A 184 42.34 5.75 -4.68
CA ALA A 184 41.05 6.26 -5.14
C ALA A 184 40.94 7.79 -5.01
N VAL A 185 41.39 8.37 -3.89
CA VAL A 185 41.41 9.83 -3.68
C VAL A 185 42.35 10.52 -4.68
N ASN A 186 43.54 9.96 -4.90
CA ASN A 186 44.51 10.51 -5.86
C ASN A 186 43.99 10.45 -7.30
N LEU A 187 43.26 9.40 -7.66
CA LEU A 187 42.67 9.23 -8.98
C LEU A 187 41.50 10.18 -9.23
N LEU A 188 40.62 10.37 -8.24
CA LEU A 188 39.38 11.13 -8.40
C LEU A 188 39.52 12.63 -8.10
N GLN A 189 40.47 13.01 -7.23
CA GLN A 189 40.60 14.36 -6.67
C GLN A 189 39.25 14.92 -6.17
N PRO A 190 38.57 14.23 -5.22
CA PRO A 190 37.24 14.59 -4.78
C PRO A 190 37.21 15.94 -4.05
N VAL A 191 36.13 16.70 -4.26
CA VAL A 191 35.86 17.91 -3.47
C VAL A 191 35.25 17.54 -2.10
N SER A 192 35.34 18.44 -1.13
CA SER A 192 34.83 18.23 0.23
C SER A 192 33.74 19.25 0.62
N GLY A 193 33.12 19.05 1.79
CA GLY A 193 32.15 19.95 2.38
C GLY A 193 30.92 20.19 1.49
N ARG A 194 30.50 21.45 1.39
CA ARG A 194 29.29 21.81 0.62
C ARG A 194 29.45 21.62 -0.88
N GLU A 195 30.68 21.75 -1.38
CA GLU A 195 30.92 21.60 -2.81
C GLU A 195 30.73 20.14 -3.24
N ALA A 196 31.14 19.18 -2.41
CA ALA A 196 30.78 17.77 -2.57
C ALA A 196 29.28 17.53 -2.71
N ALA A 197 28.47 18.09 -1.79
CA ALA A 197 27.02 17.96 -1.83
C ALA A 197 26.42 18.50 -3.15
N LYS A 198 26.94 19.64 -3.66
CA LYS A 198 26.51 20.17 -4.96
C LYS A 198 26.91 19.26 -6.12
N GLN A 199 28.13 18.74 -6.15
CA GLN A 199 28.60 17.86 -7.22
C GLN A 199 27.79 16.56 -7.29
N ILE A 200 27.33 16.06 -6.15
CA ILE A 200 26.40 14.92 -6.05
C ILE A 200 25.01 15.31 -6.59
N LEU A 201 24.43 16.43 -6.14
CA LEU A 201 23.07 16.84 -6.49
C LEU A 201 22.88 17.23 -7.96
N VAL A 202 23.85 17.93 -8.54
CA VAL A 202 23.79 18.35 -9.96
C VAL A 202 23.69 17.14 -10.89
N CYS A 203 24.16 15.97 -10.42
CA CYS A 203 24.16 14.72 -11.14
C CYS A 203 23.19 13.67 -10.58
N ASN A 204 22.25 14.05 -9.69
CA ASN A 204 21.29 13.11 -9.10
C ASN A 204 19.94 13.81 -8.76
N PRO A 205 18.97 13.85 -9.70
CA PRO A 205 17.72 14.61 -9.52
C PRO A 205 16.72 14.01 -8.52
N THR A 206 16.98 12.81 -7.98
CA THR A 206 16.10 12.10 -7.03
C THR A 206 16.41 12.37 -5.56
N ALA A 207 17.40 13.19 -5.22
CA ALA A 207 17.56 13.70 -3.87
C ALA A 207 16.52 14.82 -3.60
N SER A 208 15.24 14.48 -3.71
CA SER A 208 14.17 15.23 -3.07
C SER A 208 14.34 15.07 -1.57
N ILE A 209 15.15 15.96 -0.97
CA ILE A 209 15.06 16.22 0.46
C ILE A 209 13.62 16.70 0.67
N SER A 210 12.79 15.86 1.28
CA SER A 210 11.45 16.22 1.72
C SER A 210 11.58 17.29 2.81
N LEU A 211 11.79 18.54 2.40
CA LEU A 211 11.72 19.71 3.25
C LEU A 211 10.25 19.95 3.60
N TYR A 212 9.87 19.44 4.78
CA TYR A 212 8.71 19.80 5.61
C TYR A 212 7.30 19.70 5.02
N GLY A 213 6.42 19.01 5.76
CA GLY A 213 5.00 19.01 5.45
C GLY A 213 4.01 18.48 6.49
N GLU A 214 4.30 18.41 7.80
CA GLU A 214 3.24 18.53 8.83
C GLU A 214 3.81 18.86 10.21
N LYS A 215 3.37 19.98 10.81
CA LYS A 215 3.65 20.31 12.21
C LYS A 215 2.81 19.39 13.09
N ILE A 216 3.36 18.26 13.48
CA ILE A 216 2.82 17.46 14.58
C ILE A 216 3.03 18.27 15.87
N LYS A 217 1.94 18.69 16.52
CA LYS A 217 1.99 19.18 17.90
C LYS A 217 2.36 17.98 18.79
N MET A 218 3.61 17.93 19.22
CA MET A 218 4.02 17.05 20.32
C MET A 218 3.39 17.56 21.61
N GLU A 219 2.39 16.84 22.12
CA GLU A 219 2.03 16.96 23.53
C GLU A 219 3.23 16.48 24.36
N LYS A 220 3.68 17.33 25.29
CA LYS A 220 4.73 16.98 26.25
C LYS A 220 4.20 15.91 27.19
N LEU A 221 4.52 14.65 26.92
CA LEU A 221 4.54 13.63 27.97
C LEU A 221 5.69 13.99 28.92
N LYS A 222 5.34 14.24 30.19
CA LYS A 222 6.31 14.43 31.27
C LYS A 222 7.02 13.10 31.55
N LEU A 223 8.31 13.17 31.78
CA LEU A 223 9.26 12.06 31.84
C LEU A 223 9.16 11.22 33.13
N ASP A 224 8.14 11.43 33.97
CA ASP A 224 8.15 10.92 35.35
C ASP A 224 7.27 9.67 35.58
N ASP A 225 6.55 9.16 34.57
CA ASP A 225 5.59 8.03 34.73
C ASP A 225 5.87 6.79 33.83
N LEU A 226 7.11 6.60 33.35
CA LEU A 226 7.52 5.31 32.77
C LEU A 226 8.29 4.49 33.82
N PRO A 227 7.92 3.22 34.08
CA PRO A 227 8.73 2.37 34.94
C PRO A 227 10.13 2.29 34.34
N GLY A 228 11.14 2.67 35.13
CA GLY A 228 12.53 2.74 34.70
C GLY A 228 12.99 1.44 34.07
N GLY A 229 13.16 1.46 32.75
CA GLY A 229 13.88 0.42 32.02
C GLY A 229 15.37 0.71 32.13
N ASP A 230 16.04 -0.03 33.02
CA ASP A 230 17.49 -0.07 33.08
C ASP A 230 18.08 -0.35 31.69
N ALA A 231 19.12 0.40 31.36
CA ALA A 231 20.08 0.02 30.33
C ALA A 231 20.92 -1.16 30.85
N THR A 232 20.31 -2.34 30.98
CA THR A 232 21.01 -3.62 31.13
C THR A 232 20.32 -4.68 30.28
N SER A 233 21.13 -5.39 29.47
CA SER A 233 20.80 -6.63 28.75
C SER A 233 20.09 -6.54 27.38
N THR A 234 20.82 -6.20 26.31
CA THR A 234 20.65 -6.88 25.00
C THR A 234 21.32 -8.26 24.97
N ALA A 235 21.81 -8.75 26.11
CA ALA A 235 22.21 -10.13 26.26
C ALA A 235 20.93 -10.98 26.29
N VAL A 236 20.75 -11.81 25.26
CA VAL A 236 19.79 -12.91 25.32
C VAL A 236 20.17 -13.75 26.54
N SER A 237 19.22 -14.00 27.44
CA SER A 237 19.55 -14.67 28.70
C SER A 237 20.04 -16.09 28.42
N SER A 238 20.89 -16.62 29.30
CA SER A 238 21.34 -18.02 29.20
C SER A 238 20.15 -18.99 29.17
N GLU A 239 19.04 -18.61 29.82
CA GLU A 239 17.77 -19.35 29.82
C GLU A 239 17.08 -19.27 28.45
N GLU A 240 17.02 -18.11 27.80
CA GLU A 240 16.48 -17.96 26.44
C GLU A 240 17.32 -18.72 25.41
N ILE A 241 18.65 -18.69 25.53
CA ILE A 241 19.57 -19.46 24.68
C ILE A 241 19.35 -20.96 24.89
N GLN A 242 19.21 -21.40 26.15
CA GLN A 242 18.96 -22.79 26.48
C GLN A 242 17.60 -23.26 25.95
N LEU A 243 16.54 -22.47 26.14
CA LEU A 243 15.20 -22.78 25.60
C LEU A 243 15.18 -22.85 24.07
N ALA A 244 15.87 -21.93 23.39
CA ALA A 244 16.02 -21.94 21.95
C ALA A 244 16.81 -23.19 21.48
N ARG A 245 17.91 -23.53 22.17
CA ARG A 245 18.71 -24.73 21.88
C ARG A 245 17.91 -26.02 22.10
N GLU A 246 17.18 -26.12 23.20
CA GLU A 246 16.32 -27.28 23.49
C GLU A 246 15.24 -27.45 22.43
N SER A 247 14.58 -26.35 22.03
CA SER A 247 13.56 -26.34 20.98
C SER A 247 14.14 -26.68 19.59
N TRP A 248 15.40 -26.31 19.33
CA TRP A 248 16.09 -26.60 18.06
C TRP A 248 16.60 -28.04 17.97
N VAL A 249 17.14 -28.60 19.06
CA VAL A 249 17.67 -29.97 19.14
C VAL A 249 16.56 -31.01 19.26
N ARG A 250 15.49 -30.70 20.00
CA ARG A 250 14.28 -31.52 20.09
C ARG A 250 13.15 -30.76 19.43
N PRO A 251 13.07 -30.75 18.08
CA PRO A 251 11.89 -30.22 17.44
C PRO A 251 10.71 -31.00 17.99
N THR A 252 9.88 -30.34 18.79
CA THR A 252 8.55 -30.85 19.08
C THR A 252 7.91 -31.07 17.72
N PRO A 253 7.20 -32.18 17.45
CA PRO A 253 6.44 -32.28 16.22
C PRO A 253 5.46 -31.11 16.20
N THR A 254 5.85 -30.00 15.58
CA THR A 254 4.97 -28.86 15.32
C THR A 254 3.84 -29.50 14.57
N SER A 255 2.64 -29.47 15.17
CA SER A 255 1.46 -30.20 14.69
C SER A 255 1.50 -30.16 13.17
N ALA A 256 1.77 -31.32 12.55
CA ALA A 256 2.12 -31.41 11.15
C ALA A 256 1.25 -30.43 10.38
N VAL A 257 1.85 -29.50 9.64
CA VAL A 257 1.11 -28.55 8.79
C VAL A 257 0.11 -29.40 8.03
N LYS A 258 -1.15 -29.39 8.50
CA LYS A 258 -2.13 -30.39 8.05
C LYS A 258 -2.25 -30.12 6.56
N SER A 259 -1.89 -31.12 5.75
CA SER A 259 -2.00 -31.05 4.29
C SER A 259 -3.35 -30.46 3.92
N LYS A 260 -3.40 -29.68 2.82
CA LYS A 260 -4.63 -29.14 2.19
C LYS A 260 -5.84 -29.98 2.61
N ARG A 261 -6.68 -29.46 3.52
CA ARG A 261 -7.87 -30.17 3.97
C ARG A 261 -8.73 -30.41 2.73
N ALA A 262 -8.90 -31.68 2.36
CA ALA A 262 -9.86 -32.05 1.33
C ALA A 262 -11.27 -31.83 1.90
N GLY A 263 -11.95 -30.75 1.49
CA GLY A 263 -13.32 -30.45 1.90
C GLY A 263 -13.62 -28.97 2.13
N ARG A 264 -14.87 -28.68 2.51
CA ARG A 264 -15.32 -27.34 2.90
C ARG A 264 -14.77 -26.99 4.28
N ILE A 265 -14.28 -25.78 4.45
CA ILE A 265 -13.76 -25.29 5.73
C ILE A 265 -14.94 -24.73 6.54
N LEU A 266 -15.24 -25.36 7.67
CA LEU A 266 -16.28 -24.95 8.61
C LEU A 266 -15.65 -24.57 9.96
N PRO A 267 -16.29 -23.72 10.77
CA PRO A 267 -15.81 -23.39 12.11
C PRO A 267 -15.76 -24.63 13.00
N LEU A 268 -14.78 -24.66 13.90
CA LEU A 268 -14.52 -25.75 14.85
C LEU A 268 -14.68 -25.22 16.27
N ALA A 269 -15.42 -25.96 17.10
CA ALA A 269 -15.67 -25.63 18.50
C ALA A 269 -14.38 -25.72 19.34
N GLY A 270 -14.27 -24.90 20.37
CA GLY A 270 -13.15 -24.91 21.32
C GLY A 270 -11.84 -24.32 20.78
N GLN A 271 -11.86 -23.68 19.61
CA GLN A 271 -10.69 -22.99 19.04
C GLN A 271 -11.09 -21.76 18.21
N LYS A 272 -10.11 -20.87 17.96
CA LYS A 272 -10.31 -19.69 17.11
C LYS A 272 -10.47 -20.04 15.64
N ASN A 273 -11.48 -19.46 14.98
CA ASN A 273 -11.80 -19.63 13.58
C ASN A 273 -11.61 -18.31 12.84
N TYR A 274 -10.67 -18.26 11.90
CA TYR A 274 -10.28 -17.04 11.20
C TYR A 274 -11.06 -16.92 9.90
N PHE A 275 -12.00 -15.98 9.87
CA PHE A 275 -12.73 -15.66 8.66
C PHE A 275 -12.13 -14.41 8.04
N ILE A 276 -11.69 -14.49 6.79
CA ILE A 276 -10.96 -13.41 6.12
C ILE A 276 -11.73 -13.05 4.85
N THR A 277 -11.99 -11.76 4.68
CA THR A 277 -12.50 -11.21 3.42
C THR A 277 -11.58 -10.11 2.92
N SER A 278 -11.50 -10.00 1.60
CA SER A 278 -10.87 -8.86 0.94
C SER A 278 -11.93 -8.09 0.17
N ALA A 279 -11.82 -6.75 0.16
CA ALA A 279 -12.75 -5.89 -0.55
C ALA A 279 -12.98 -6.36 -1.98
N LEU A 280 -14.24 -6.44 -2.39
CA LEU A 280 -14.62 -6.94 -3.70
C LEU A 280 -14.12 -5.97 -4.80
N PRO A 281 -13.17 -6.36 -5.65
CA PRO A 281 -12.78 -5.53 -6.78
C PRO A 281 -13.94 -5.31 -7.74
N TYR A 282 -14.11 -4.06 -8.19
CA TYR A 282 -15.14 -3.72 -9.15
C TYR A 282 -14.78 -4.25 -10.54
N VAL A 283 -15.70 -5.00 -11.15
CA VAL A 283 -15.41 -5.86 -12.31
C VAL A 283 -15.07 -5.08 -13.58
N ASN A 284 -15.51 -3.84 -13.73
CA ASN A 284 -15.39 -3.14 -15.02
C ASN A 284 -13.98 -2.53 -15.30
N ASN A 285 -13.01 -2.77 -14.41
CA ASN A 285 -11.66 -2.23 -14.48
C ASN A 285 -10.63 -3.34 -14.33
N VAL A 286 -9.45 -3.12 -14.91
CA VAL A 286 -8.32 -4.02 -14.66
C VAL A 286 -7.68 -3.61 -13.34
N PRO A 287 -7.43 -4.53 -12.39
CA PRO A 287 -6.83 -4.17 -11.11
C PRO A 287 -5.39 -3.71 -11.32
N HIS A 288 -5.01 -2.60 -10.68
CA HIS A 288 -3.63 -2.11 -10.65
C HIS A 288 -2.93 -2.50 -9.35
N LEU A 289 -1.61 -2.33 -9.28
CA LEU A 289 -0.83 -2.76 -8.11
C LEU A 289 -1.36 -2.19 -6.79
N GLY A 290 -1.81 -0.93 -6.78
CA GLY A 290 -2.45 -0.31 -5.62
C GLY A 290 -3.70 -1.04 -5.12
N THR A 291 -4.58 -1.48 -6.02
CA THR A 291 -5.76 -2.29 -5.63
C THR A 291 -5.37 -3.69 -5.14
N ILE A 292 -4.26 -4.24 -5.66
CA ILE A 292 -3.78 -5.57 -5.27
C ILE A 292 -3.20 -5.54 -3.86
N ILE A 293 -2.25 -4.63 -3.59
CA ILE A 293 -1.62 -4.52 -2.26
C ILE A 293 -2.61 -4.13 -1.17
N GLY A 294 -3.48 -3.15 -1.44
CA GLY A 294 -4.39 -2.62 -0.43
C GLY A 294 -5.53 -3.56 -0.04
N CYS A 295 -5.74 -4.63 -0.79
CA CYS A 295 -6.85 -5.56 -0.57
C CYS A 295 -6.36 -7.02 -0.60
N VAL A 296 -6.26 -7.61 -1.79
CA VAL A 296 -6.17 -9.08 -1.93
C VAL A 296 -4.82 -9.66 -1.50
N LEU A 297 -3.73 -8.93 -1.71
CA LEU A 297 -2.38 -9.39 -1.34
C LEU A 297 -2.14 -9.27 0.16
N SER A 298 -2.55 -8.16 0.79
CA SER A 298 -2.46 -8.01 2.26
C SER A 298 -3.27 -9.10 2.98
N ALA A 299 -4.48 -9.38 2.51
CA ALA A 299 -5.31 -10.46 3.05
C ALA A 299 -4.69 -11.85 2.82
N ASP A 300 -4.06 -12.08 1.67
CA ASP A 300 -3.42 -13.36 1.35
C ASP A 300 -2.25 -13.69 2.29
N VAL A 301 -1.38 -12.71 2.56
CA VAL A 301 -0.26 -12.89 3.49
C VAL A 301 -0.78 -13.27 4.87
N PHE A 302 -1.81 -12.59 5.36
CA PHE A 302 -2.43 -12.93 6.65
C PHE A 302 -3.10 -14.30 6.64
N ALA A 303 -3.81 -14.65 5.56
CA ALA A 303 -4.43 -15.97 5.41
C ALA A 303 -3.39 -17.09 5.43
N ARG A 304 -2.28 -16.93 4.71
CA ARG A 304 -1.16 -17.89 4.69
C ARG A 304 -0.51 -18.01 6.06
N TYR A 305 -0.24 -16.90 6.74
CA TYR A 305 0.26 -16.91 8.10
C TYR A 305 -0.67 -17.70 9.04
N CYS A 306 -1.97 -17.45 8.99
CA CYS A 306 -2.93 -18.16 9.81
C CYS A 306 -2.93 -19.68 9.55
N ARG A 307 -2.89 -20.09 8.27
CA ARG A 307 -2.79 -21.51 7.89
C ARG A 307 -1.49 -22.16 8.36
N ILE A 308 -0.35 -21.48 8.24
CA ILE A 308 0.96 -21.97 8.73
C ILE A 308 0.93 -22.15 10.25
N ARG A 309 0.24 -21.27 10.97
CA ARG A 309 0.01 -21.38 12.42
C ARG A 309 -1.01 -22.46 12.82
N GLY A 310 -1.48 -23.28 11.87
CA GLY A 310 -2.45 -24.36 12.11
C GLY A 310 -3.86 -23.86 12.43
N ARG A 311 -4.17 -22.58 12.16
CA ARG A 311 -5.47 -21.98 12.46
C ARG A 311 -6.50 -22.39 11.41
N ASN A 312 -7.76 -22.56 11.83
CA ASN A 312 -8.85 -22.84 10.91
C ASN A 312 -9.20 -21.54 10.16
N THR A 313 -8.87 -21.47 8.88
CA THR A 313 -8.92 -20.22 8.11
C THR A 313 -9.75 -20.37 6.85
N LEU A 314 -10.74 -19.49 6.67
CA LEU A 314 -11.52 -19.35 5.44
C LEU A 314 -11.27 -17.97 4.83
N TYR A 315 -10.76 -17.92 3.60
CA TYR A 315 -10.50 -16.69 2.85
C TYR A 315 -11.41 -16.57 1.62
N ILE A 316 -12.34 -15.63 1.65
CA ILE A 316 -13.33 -15.37 0.59
C ILE A 316 -13.10 -14.01 -0.06
N CYS A 317 -13.20 -13.96 -1.39
CA CYS A 317 -13.32 -12.71 -2.15
C CYS A 317 -14.12 -12.98 -3.43
N GLY A 318 -14.27 -11.98 -4.30
CA GLY A 318 -14.95 -12.11 -5.58
C GLY A 318 -15.09 -10.76 -6.25
N THR A 319 -15.73 -10.73 -7.41
CA THR A 319 -15.97 -9.49 -8.17
C THR A 319 -17.29 -8.83 -7.78
N ASP A 320 -17.27 -7.51 -7.63
CA ASP A 320 -18.46 -6.67 -7.54
C ASP A 320 -18.88 -6.22 -8.96
N GLU A 321 -20.08 -6.62 -9.36
CA GLU A 321 -20.49 -6.64 -10.76
C GLU A 321 -21.67 -5.73 -11.09
N TYR A 322 -22.40 -5.23 -10.08
CA TYR A 322 -23.60 -4.43 -10.30
C TYR A 322 -23.34 -2.93 -10.44
N GLY A 323 -24.39 -2.18 -10.79
CA GLY A 323 -24.36 -0.72 -10.79
C GLY A 323 -24.10 -0.09 -12.15
N THR A 324 -24.23 1.24 -12.18
CA THR A 324 -24.27 2.04 -13.41
C THR A 324 -22.98 1.95 -14.22
N ALA A 325 -21.83 1.83 -13.55
CA ALA A 325 -20.54 1.83 -14.23
C ALA A 325 -20.33 0.55 -15.06
N THR A 326 -20.90 -0.59 -14.65
CA THR A 326 -20.98 -1.79 -15.48
C THR A 326 -21.86 -1.56 -16.71
N GLU A 327 -23.05 -0.96 -16.56
CA GLU A 327 -23.92 -0.65 -17.71
C GLU A 327 -23.25 0.31 -18.70
N THR A 328 -22.59 1.36 -18.20
CA THR A 328 -21.82 2.30 -19.04
C THR A 328 -20.74 1.58 -19.82
N LYS A 329 -19.92 0.77 -19.13
CA LYS A 329 -18.81 0.06 -19.76
C LYS A 329 -19.29 -1.00 -20.77
N ALA A 330 -20.39 -1.68 -20.46
CA ALA A 330 -21.06 -2.61 -21.37
C ALA A 330 -21.48 -1.91 -22.67
N LEU A 331 -22.09 -0.72 -22.57
CA LEU A 331 -22.44 0.09 -23.73
C LEU A 331 -21.22 0.54 -24.53
N GLU A 332 -20.15 1.00 -23.86
CA GLU A 332 -18.89 1.40 -24.52
C GLU A 332 -18.23 0.25 -25.31
N GLU A 333 -18.31 -0.97 -24.79
CA GLU A 333 -17.71 -2.16 -25.42
C GLU A 333 -18.68 -2.91 -26.34
N ASN A 334 -19.91 -2.41 -26.54
CA ASN A 334 -20.98 -3.08 -27.28
C ASN A 334 -21.27 -4.51 -26.78
N LEU A 335 -21.28 -4.69 -25.45
CA LEU A 335 -21.57 -5.95 -24.77
C LEU A 335 -22.80 -5.79 -23.85
N THR A 336 -23.39 -6.91 -23.43
CA THR A 336 -24.35 -6.89 -22.32
C THR A 336 -23.62 -6.76 -20.97
N PRO A 337 -24.29 -6.26 -19.92
CA PRO A 337 -23.71 -6.22 -18.57
C PRO A 337 -23.19 -7.60 -18.09
N GLN A 338 -23.91 -8.68 -18.39
CA GLN A 338 -23.45 -10.04 -18.05
C GLN A 338 -22.17 -10.40 -18.81
N GLN A 339 -22.11 -10.16 -20.12
CA GLN A 339 -20.94 -10.49 -20.95
C GLN A 339 -19.69 -9.75 -20.49
N ILE A 340 -19.80 -8.47 -20.13
CA ILE A 340 -18.66 -7.72 -19.62
C ILE A 340 -18.22 -8.23 -18.24
N CYS A 341 -19.17 -8.55 -17.36
CA CYS A 341 -18.84 -9.14 -16.06
C CYS A 341 -18.13 -10.48 -16.23
N ASP A 342 -18.60 -11.36 -17.13
CA ASP A 342 -17.99 -12.67 -17.40
C ASP A 342 -16.55 -12.52 -17.91
N LYS A 343 -16.34 -11.59 -18.85
CA LYS A 343 -15.02 -11.27 -19.40
C LYS A 343 -14.05 -10.82 -18.31
N TYR A 344 -14.46 -9.85 -17.51
CA TYR A 344 -13.56 -9.26 -16.52
C TYR A 344 -13.43 -10.09 -15.24
N HIS A 345 -14.45 -10.83 -14.81
CA HIS A 345 -14.31 -11.78 -13.70
C HIS A 345 -13.22 -12.81 -13.99
N LYS A 346 -13.20 -13.35 -15.21
CA LYS A 346 -12.14 -14.24 -15.67
C LYS A 346 -10.77 -13.56 -15.63
N LEU A 347 -10.67 -12.33 -16.14
CA LEU A 347 -9.43 -11.56 -16.12
C LEU A 347 -8.91 -11.31 -14.68
N HIS A 348 -9.78 -10.93 -13.75
CA HIS A 348 -9.44 -10.78 -12.34
C HIS A 348 -8.91 -12.08 -11.76
N LYS A 349 -9.61 -13.20 -12.02
CA LYS A 349 -9.18 -14.52 -11.54
C LYS A 349 -7.81 -14.91 -12.07
N GLU A 350 -7.56 -14.71 -13.37
CA GLU A 350 -6.25 -14.97 -14.00
C GLU A 350 -5.13 -14.13 -13.37
N ILE A 351 -5.39 -12.84 -13.14
CA ILE A 351 -4.43 -11.95 -12.46
C ILE A 351 -4.15 -12.45 -11.05
N TYR A 352 -5.17 -12.73 -10.25
CA TYR A 352 -4.97 -13.16 -8.87
C TYR A 352 -4.33 -14.55 -8.76
N ASP A 353 -4.63 -15.46 -9.68
CA ASP A 353 -3.94 -16.75 -9.78
C ASP A 353 -2.47 -16.58 -10.15
N TRP A 354 -2.17 -15.64 -11.06
CA TRP A 354 -0.79 -15.31 -11.37
C TRP A 354 -0.07 -14.68 -10.18
N PHE A 355 -0.71 -13.79 -9.40
CA PHE A 355 -0.13 -13.27 -8.15
C PHE A 355 -0.04 -14.31 -7.02
N ASP A 356 -0.51 -15.54 -7.25
CA ASP A 356 -0.60 -16.64 -6.28
C ASP A 356 -1.47 -16.27 -5.06
N ILE A 357 -2.60 -15.60 -5.29
CA ILE A 357 -3.55 -15.31 -4.22
C ILE A 357 -4.35 -16.57 -3.89
N SER A 358 -4.24 -17.01 -2.64
CA SER A 358 -4.74 -18.30 -2.16
C SER A 358 -6.14 -18.20 -1.57
N PHE A 359 -7.11 -17.73 -2.37
CA PHE A 359 -8.52 -17.76 -1.98
C PHE A 359 -9.01 -19.20 -1.76
N ASP A 360 -9.81 -19.42 -0.72
CA ASP A 360 -10.56 -20.67 -0.57
C ASP A 360 -11.78 -20.68 -1.52
N TYR A 361 -12.32 -19.50 -1.83
CA TYR A 361 -13.31 -19.29 -2.88
C TYR A 361 -13.24 -17.86 -3.43
N PHE A 362 -13.24 -17.75 -4.77
CA PHE A 362 -13.34 -16.47 -5.48
C PHE A 362 -14.65 -16.43 -6.27
N GLY A 363 -15.63 -15.67 -5.78
CA GLY A 363 -17.01 -15.66 -6.26
C GLY A 363 -17.39 -14.42 -7.06
N ARG A 364 -18.71 -14.19 -7.17
CA ARG A 364 -19.35 -13.12 -7.97
C ARG A 364 -20.62 -12.62 -7.27
N THR A 365 -20.94 -11.34 -7.39
CA THR A 365 -22.21 -10.79 -6.85
C THR A 365 -23.42 -11.05 -7.74
N THR A 366 -23.24 -11.44 -9.00
CA THR A 366 -24.33 -11.72 -9.96
C THR A 366 -24.90 -13.15 -9.83
N THR A 367 -25.26 -13.55 -8.61
CA THR A 367 -25.74 -14.91 -8.32
C THR A 367 -27.17 -14.92 -7.77
N LYS A 368 -27.81 -16.09 -7.85
CA LYS A 368 -29.12 -16.30 -7.23
C LYS A 368 -29.03 -16.14 -5.71
N GLU A 369 -27.94 -16.64 -5.12
CA GLU A 369 -27.64 -16.54 -3.70
C GLU A 369 -27.53 -15.09 -3.22
N GLN A 370 -26.91 -14.20 -4.03
CA GLN A 370 -26.90 -12.76 -3.74
C GLN A 370 -28.32 -12.21 -3.66
N THR A 371 -29.16 -12.55 -4.64
CA THR A 371 -30.55 -12.06 -4.68
C THR A 371 -31.32 -12.54 -3.47
N GLU A 372 -31.23 -13.84 -3.15
CA GLU A 372 -31.92 -14.43 -1.99
C GLU A 372 -31.50 -13.76 -0.66
N VAL A 373 -30.18 -13.66 -0.40
CA VAL A 373 -29.67 -13.10 0.86
C VAL A 373 -29.93 -11.60 0.95
N GLY A 374 -29.71 -10.85 -0.15
CA GLY A 374 -29.97 -9.42 -0.20
C GLY A 374 -31.45 -9.09 0.04
N GLN A 375 -32.35 -9.85 -0.59
CA GLN A 375 -33.79 -9.69 -0.36
C GLN A 375 -34.21 -10.11 1.06
N GLU A 376 -33.63 -11.17 1.63
CA GLU A 376 -33.89 -11.56 3.02
C GLU A 376 -33.52 -10.43 4.00
N ILE A 377 -32.31 -9.88 3.90
CA ILE A 377 -31.85 -8.78 4.76
C ILE A 377 -32.73 -7.54 4.57
N PHE A 378 -33.04 -7.18 3.32
CA PHE A 378 -33.91 -6.05 3.01
C PHE A 378 -35.31 -6.21 3.63
N LEU A 379 -35.96 -7.35 3.46
CA LEU A 379 -37.30 -7.60 3.98
C LEU A 379 -37.32 -7.58 5.51
N LYS A 380 -36.27 -8.09 6.18
CA LYS A 380 -36.15 -7.98 7.64
C LYS A 380 -35.99 -6.54 8.10
N LEU A 381 -35.16 -5.74 7.43
CA LEU A 381 -35.02 -4.31 7.72
C LEU A 381 -36.33 -3.55 7.48
N TRP A 382 -37.05 -3.88 6.41
CA TRP A 382 -38.38 -3.34 6.09
C TRP A 382 -39.37 -3.64 7.21
N ASN A 383 -39.52 -4.91 7.59
CA ASN A 383 -40.46 -5.37 8.61
C ASN A 383 -40.11 -4.85 10.01
N ASN A 384 -38.82 -4.63 10.30
CA ASN A 384 -38.36 -4.02 11.55
C ASN A 384 -38.50 -2.48 11.56
N GLY A 385 -38.96 -1.87 10.46
CA GLY A 385 -39.20 -0.43 10.37
C GLY A 385 -37.92 0.41 10.33
N PHE A 386 -36.82 -0.12 9.78
CA PHE A 386 -35.55 0.60 9.60
C PHE A 386 -35.37 1.18 8.19
N LEU A 387 -36.40 1.07 7.34
CA LEU A 387 -36.42 1.61 6.00
C LEU A 387 -37.48 2.71 5.89
N LYS A 388 -37.16 3.78 5.14
CA LYS A 388 -38.05 4.91 4.85
C LYS A 388 -38.26 5.04 3.35
N GLU A 389 -39.49 5.32 2.94
CA GLU A 389 -39.78 5.72 1.57
C GLU A 389 -39.67 7.24 1.44
N MET A 390 -38.97 7.72 0.41
CA MET A 390 -38.84 9.14 0.10
C MET A 390 -38.90 9.37 -1.40
N VAL A 391 -39.42 10.52 -1.81
CA VAL A 391 -39.46 10.94 -3.22
C VAL A 391 -38.22 11.75 -3.56
N VAL A 392 -37.53 11.38 -4.63
CA VAL A 392 -36.35 12.10 -5.12
C VAL A 392 -36.61 12.61 -6.53
N GLN A 393 -36.24 13.86 -6.80
CA GLN A 393 -36.26 14.43 -8.15
C GLN A 393 -35.01 14.00 -8.92
N GLN A 394 -35.22 13.43 -10.11
CA GLN A 394 -34.14 12.96 -10.97
C GLN A 394 -34.43 13.34 -12.42
N LEU A 395 -33.39 13.51 -13.22
CA LEU A 395 -33.54 13.72 -14.65
C LEU A 395 -33.93 12.42 -15.36
N PHE A 396 -34.87 12.52 -16.29
CA PHE A 396 -35.42 11.42 -17.06
C PHE A 396 -35.29 11.74 -18.55
N CYS A 397 -34.70 10.84 -19.31
CA CYS A 397 -34.64 10.95 -20.77
C CYS A 397 -35.89 10.29 -21.37
N ASN A 398 -36.75 11.08 -22.02
CA ASN A 398 -37.99 10.58 -22.60
C ASN A 398 -37.75 9.57 -23.73
N PRO A 399 -36.81 9.80 -24.68
CA PRO A 399 -36.48 8.80 -25.70
C PRO A 399 -35.92 7.49 -25.15
N CYS A 400 -34.97 7.55 -24.20
CA CYS A 400 -34.38 6.35 -23.61
C CYS A 400 -35.30 5.68 -22.56
N LYS A 401 -36.41 6.32 -22.18
CA LYS A 401 -37.34 5.88 -21.13
C LYS A 401 -36.65 5.46 -19.84
N ARG A 402 -35.65 6.22 -19.39
CA ARG A 402 -34.87 5.91 -18.19
C ARG A 402 -34.45 7.17 -17.44
N PHE A 403 -34.24 7.00 -16.13
CA PHE A 403 -33.58 8.00 -15.30
C PHE A 403 -32.09 8.08 -15.65
N LEU A 404 -31.54 9.29 -15.56
CA LEU A 404 -30.14 9.57 -15.86
C LEU A 404 -29.37 9.72 -14.55
N SER A 405 -28.39 8.85 -14.34
CA SER A 405 -27.33 9.11 -13.35
C SER A 405 -26.49 10.32 -13.77
N ASP A 406 -25.76 10.91 -12.83
CA ASP A 406 -24.88 12.06 -13.09
C ASP A 406 -23.87 11.80 -14.23
N ARG A 407 -23.46 10.55 -14.44
CA ARG A 407 -22.56 10.15 -15.55
C ARG A 407 -23.21 10.10 -16.93
N PHE A 408 -24.54 10.03 -17.00
CA PHE A 408 -25.32 9.94 -18.22
C PHE A 408 -26.00 11.26 -18.61
N VAL A 409 -25.69 12.33 -17.88
CA VAL A 409 -26.17 13.68 -18.18
C VAL A 409 -24.98 14.62 -18.35
N GLU A 410 -25.10 15.46 -19.35
CA GLU A 410 -24.26 16.64 -19.52
C GLU A 410 -25.17 17.85 -19.72
N GLY A 411 -24.65 19.05 -19.51
CA GLY A 411 -25.42 20.27 -19.70
C GLY A 411 -24.61 21.51 -19.37
N THR A 412 -25.26 22.67 -19.44
CA THR A 412 -24.63 23.95 -19.18
C THR A 412 -24.52 24.20 -17.68
N CYS A 413 -23.30 24.46 -17.20
CA CYS A 413 -22.99 24.78 -15.81
C CYS A 413 -23.78 26.02 -15.35
N PRO A 414 -24.55 25.94 -14.26
CA PRO A 414 -25.31 27.09 -13.76
C PRO A 414 -24.41 28.23 -13.25
N ALA A 415 -23.16 27.92 -12.89
CA ALA A 415 -22.24 28.88 -12.26
C ALA A 415 -21.32 29.61 -13.24
N CYS A 416 -20.73 28.92 -14.22
CA CYS A 416 -19.74 29.50 -15.14
C CYS A 416 -20.14 29.43 -16.62
N ALA A 417 -21.37 28.98 -16.92
CA ALA A 417 -21.91 28.82 -18.26
C ALA A 417 -21.11 27.88 -19.19
N TYR A 418 -20.27 27.00 -18.65
CA TYR A 418 -19.61 25.94 -19.42
C TYR A 418 -20.66 24.99 -20.00
N GLU A 419 -20.71 24.81 -21.31
CA GLU A 419 -21.81 24.09 -21.99
C GLU A 419 -21.80 22.57 -21.78
N ASP A 420 -20.67 22.01 -21.36
CA ASP A 420 -20.43 20.56 -21.27
C ASP A 420 -20.12 20.10 -19.84
N ALA A 421 -20.74 20.71 -18.84
CA ALA A 421 -20.62 20.26 -17.46
C ALA A 421 -21.29 18.90 -17.24
N ARG A 422 -20.70 18.07 -16.39
CA ARG A 422 -21.24 16.77 -16.00
C ARG A 422 -22.27 16.94 -14.88
N GLY A 423 -23.08 15.91 -14.63
CA GLY A 423 -24.10 15.94 -13.58
C GLY A 423 -23.56 16.18 -12.18
N ASP A 424 -22.35 15.72 -11.90
CA ASP A 424 -21.69 15.72 -10.59
C ASP A 424 -20.71 16.87 -10.39
N GLN A 425 -20.05 17.31 -11.46
CA GLN A 425 -19.00 18.31 -11.40
C GLN A 425 -18.84 19.06 -12.74
N CYS A 426 -18.59 20.36 -12.66
CA CYS A 426 -18.13 21.15 -13.79
C CYS A 426 -16.62 21.09 -13.92
N ASP A 427 -16.10 20.54 -15.03
CA ASP A 427 -14.66 20.41 -15.27
C ASP A 427 -13.96 21.77 -15.50
N LYS A 428 -14.70 22.82 -15.88
CA LYS A 428 -14.12 24.16 -16.11
C LYS A 428 -13.88 24.96 -14.83
N CYS A 429 -14.85 24.98 -13.91
CA CYS A 429 -14.74 25.77 -12.67
C CYS A 429 -14.54 24.92 -11.42
N GLY A 430 -14.51 23.59 -11.56
CA GLY A 430 -14.31 22.64 -10.45
C GLY A 430 -15.50 22.50 -9.49
N ARG A 431 -16.56 23.30 -9.65
CA ARG A 431 -17.73 23.30 -8.76
C ARG A 431 -18.49 21.98 -8.86
N LEU A 432 -18.82 21.41 -7.70
CA LEU A 432 -19.76 20.30 -7.58
C LEU A 432 -21.17 20.81 -7.91
N THR A 433 -21.86 20.08 -8.78
CA THR A 433 -23.20 20.41 -9.26
C THR A 433 -24.16 19.28 -8.94
N ASN A 434 -25.44 19.59 -8.78
CA ASN A 434 -26.48 18.58 -8.82
C ASN A 434 -27.02 18.49 -10.25
N SER A 435 -27.25 17.29 -10.76
CA SER A 435 -27.67 17.07 -12.15
C SER A 435 -28.96 17.83 -12.51
N ILE A 436 -29.90 17.96 -11.57
CA ILE A 436 -31.15 18.72 -11.77
C ILE A 436 -30.93 20.24 -11.93
N GLU A 437 -29.78 20.76 -11.52
CA GLU A 437 -29.43 22.19 -11.63
C GLU A 437 -28.78 22.55 -12.98
N LEU A 438 -28.42 21.54 -13.78
CA LEU A 438 -27.84 21.76 -15.11
C LEU A 438 -28.86 22.45 -16.01
N LYS A 439 -28.43 23.53 -16.66
CA LYS A 439 -29.22 24.18 -17.71
C LYS A 439 -29.08 23.39 -19.01
N ASN A 440 -30.14 23.29 -19.80
CA ASN A 440 -30.15 22.53 -21.06
C ASN A 440 -29.56 21.11 -20.93
N PRO A 441 -30.09 20.27 -20.01
CA PRO A 441 -29.57 18.93 -19.81
C PRO A 441 -29.76 18.08 -21.07
N ARG A 442 -28.75 17.30 -21.40
CA ARG A 442 -28.75 16.37 -22.53
C ARG A 442 -28.34 14.98 -22.07
N CYS A 443 -28.97 13.96 -22.67
CA CYS A 443 -28.62 12.58 -22.39
C CYS A 443 -27.34 12.19 -23.13
N LYS A 444 -26.32 11.74 -22.40
CA LYS A 444 -25.05 11.28 -23.01
C LYS A 444 -25.21 10.03 -23.88
N VAL A 445 -26.25 9.24 -23.65
CA VAL A 445 -26.45 7.96 -24.36
C VAL A 445 -27.12 8.11 -25.72
N CYS A 446 -28.14 8.97 -25.85
CA CYS A 446 -28.82 9.20 -27.14
C CYS A 446 -28.59 10.60 -27.73
N GLY A 447 -27.91 11.49 -27.02
CA GLY A 447 -27.71 12.89 -27.42
C GLY A 447 -28.96 13.78 -27.31
N SER A 448 -30.12 13.23 -26.90
CA SER A 448 -31.37 13.98 -26.85
C SER A 448 -31.37 15.07 -25.77
N LYS A 449 -31.95 16.22 -26.12
CA LYS A 449 -32.27 17.34 -25.22
C LYS A 449 -33.65 17.20 -24.58
N ASP A 450 -34.43 16.19 -24.96
CA ASP A 450 -35.72 15.87 -24.36
C ASP A 450 -35.51 15.13 -23.01
N VAL A 451 -35.02 15.90 -22.04
CA VAL A 451 -34.72 15.48 -20.67
C VAL A 451 -35.58 16.30 -19.72
N THR A 452 -36.38 15.62 -18.91
CA THR A 452 -37.33 16.23 -17.97
C THR A 452 -37.06 15.77 -16.55
N THR A 453 -37.29 16.62 -15.55
CA THR A 453 -37.25 16.21 -14.14
C THR A 453 -38.51 15.39 -13.81
N LYS A 454 -38.33 14.20 -13.23
CA LYS A 454 -39.41 13.35 -12.73
C LYS A 454 -39.16 12.96 -11.28
N ASN A 455 -40.24 12.80 -10.54
CA ASN A 455 -40.21 12.24 -9.20
C ASN A 455 -40.01 10.72 -9.29
N SER A 456 -39.11 10.19 -8.47
CA SER A 456 -38.83 8.77 -8.34
C SER A 456 -38.90 8.38 -6.86
N ASP A 457 -39.79 7.45 -6.52
CA ASP A 457 -39.86 6.91 -5.17
C ASP A 457 -38.63 6.04 -4.90
N GLN A 458 -37.95 6.26 -3.78
CA GLN A 458 -36.77 5.51 -3.39
C GLN A 458 -36.89 5.03 -1.95
N VAL A 459 -36.19 3.94 -1.63
CA VAL A 459 -36.09 3.42 -0.27
C VAL A 459 -34.75 3.84 0.32
N PHE A 460 -34.80 4.31 1.57
CA PHE A 460 -33.65 4.76 2.34
C PHE A 460 -33.47 3.89 3.59
N LEU A 461 -32.22 3.55 3.89
CA LEU A 461 -31.82 2.98 5.16
C LEU A 461 -31.75 4.09 6.22
N ASP A 462 -32.52 3.93 7.29
CA ASP A 462 -32.63 4.89 8.39
C ASP A 462 -31.47 4.71 9.39
N LEU A 463 -30.27 5.11 8.97
CA LEU A 463 -29.07 5.02 9.80
C LEU A 463 -29.18 5.73 11.16
N PRO A 464 -29.77 6.95 11.29
CA PRO A 464 -29.98 7.57 12.59
C PRO A 464 -30.78 6.67 13.56
N LYS A 465 -31.86 6.06 13.06
CA LYS A 465 -32.68 5.14 13.86
C LYS A 465 -31.94 3.86 14.20
N LEU A 466 -31.11 3.34 13.29
CA LEU A 466 -30.28 2.16 13.56
C LEU A 466 -29.20 2.46 14.61
N GLU A 467 -28.55 3.61 14.53
CA GLU A 467 -27.57 4.06 15.52
C GLU A 467 -28.14 3.99 16.93
N GLU A 468 -29.32 4.59 17.13
CA GLU A 468 -30.04 4.62 18.41
C GLU A 468 -30.56 3.23 18.83
N LYS A 469 -31.24 2.50 17.93
CA LYS A 469 -32.01 1.30 18.31
C LYS A 469 -31.22 0.00 18.33
N VAL A 470 -30.11 -0.08 17.60
CA VAL A 470 -29.30 -1.30 17.54
C VAL A 470 -27.91 -1.15 18.14
N GLY A 471 -27.62 -0.04 18.83
CA GLY A 471 -26.37 0.16 19.56
C GLY A 471 -25.14 0.11 18.64
N LEU A 472 -25.23 0.78 17.49
CA LEU A 472 -24.15 0.75 16.48
C LEU A 472 -22.88 1.40 17.01
N GLU A 473 -23.00 2.55 17.67
CA GLU A 473 -21.88 3.28 18.26
C GLU A 473 -21.17 2.46 19.35
N GLU A 474 -21.94 1.82 20.23
CA GLU A 474 -21.38 0.96 21.29
C GLU A 474 -20.59 -0.22 20.70
N TRP A 475 -21.18 -0.91 19.71
CA TRP A 475 -20.50 -2.00 19.02
C TRP A 475 -19.22 -1.52 18.33
N LEU A 476 -19.26 -0.37 17.66
CA LEU A 476 -18.12 0.21 16.95
C LEU A 476 -17.01 0.60 17.93
N ASN A 477 -17.34 1.24 19.06
CA ASN A 477 -16.35 1.63 20.06
C ASN A 477 -15.65 0.40 20.66
N ARG A 478 -16.40 -0.67 20.95
CA ARG A 478 -15.83 -1.93 21.45
C ARG A 478 -14.98 -2.67 20.42
N SER A 479 -15.42 -2.69 19.16
CA SER A 479 -14.74 -3.51 18.12
C SER A 479 -13.56 -2.78 17.47
N SER A 480 -13.57 -1.44 17.45
CA SER A 480 -12.57 -0.65 16.73
C SER A 480 -11.20 -0.53 17.40
N GLU A 481 -11.02 -1.08 18.60
CA GLU A 481 -9.74 -1.05 19.31
C GLU A 481 -8.63 -1.81 18.55
N GLU A 482 -8.99 -2.90 17.90
CA GLU A 482 -8.08 -3.75 17.13
C GLU A 482 -8.04 -3.41 15.63
N TRP A 483 -8.68 -2.31 15.21
CA TRP A 483 -8.67 -1.85 13.82
C TRP A 483 -7.43 -1.02 13.52
N THR A 484 -7.09 -0.89 12.23
CA THR A 484 -6.07 0.08 11.82
C THR A 484 -6.47 1.50 12.22
N SER A 485 -5.46 2.32 12.55
CA SER A 485 -5.66 3.68 13.09
C SER A 485 -6.52 4.56 12.19
N ASN A 486 -6.30 4.49 10.88
CA ASN A 486 -7.07 5.18 9.85
C ASN A 486 -8.54 4.70 9.80
N ALA A 487 -8.80 3.40 9.85
CA ALA A 487 -10.15 2.84 9.85
C ALA A 487 -10.95 3.33 11.06
N ARG A 488 -10.34 3.25 12.25
CA ARG A 488 -10.95 3.73 13.50
C ARG A 488 -11.25 5.23 13.43
N HIS A 489 -10.34 6.04 12.92
CA HIS A 489 -10.54 7.49 12.81
C HIS A 489 -11.70 7.83 11.85
N ILE A 490 -11.72 7.20 10.66
CA ILE A 490 -12.78 7.41 9.66
C ILE A 490 -14.14 7.01 10.24
N ALA A 491 -14.23 5.83 10.86
CA ALA A 491 -15.48 5.33 11.43
C ALA A 491 -16.00 6.25 12.55
N LYS A 492 -15.14 6.71 13.45
CA LYS A 492 -15.51 7.66 14.51
C LYS A 492 -15.90 9.04 13.97
N SER A 493 -15.30 9.51 12.86
CA SER A 493 -15.72 10.78 12.24
C SER A 493 -17.16 10.69 11.73
N TRP A 494 -17.53 9.58 11.09
CA TRP A 494 -18.88 9.37 10.57
C TRP A 494 -19.96 9.39 11.67
N ILE A 495 -19.68 8.75 12.81
CA ILE A 495 -20.56 8.81 14.00
C ILE A 495 -20.66 10.25 14.52
N ARG A 496 -19.51 10.91 14.73
CA ARG A 496 -19.47 12.29 15.26
C ARG A 496 -20.20 13.31 14.38
N GLU A 497 -20.16 13.14 13.06
CA GLU A 497 -20.86 14.01 12.09
C GLU A 497 -22.38 13.80 12.10
N GLY A 498 -22.87 12.74 12.74
CA GLY A 498 -24.26 12.32 12.74
C GLY A 498 -24.60 11.51 11.50
N LEU A 499 -25.05 10.27 11.71
CA LEU A 499 -25.50 9.44 10.59
C LEU A 499 -26.77 10.03 9.97
N LYS A 500 -26.89 9.85 8.66
CA LYS A 500 -27.99 10.36 7.84
C LYS A 500 -28.58 9.22 7.04
N GLU A 501 -29.84 9.35 6.64
CA GLU A 501 -30.48 8.38 5.76
C GLU A 501 -29.66 8.16 4.48
N ARG A 502 -29.61 6.91 4.00
CA ARG A 502 -28.88 6.53 2.79
C ARG A 502 -29.81 5.82 1.82
N CYS A 503 -29.91 6.32 0.60
CA CYS A 503 -30.74 5.71 -0.45
C CYS A 503 -30.16 4.37 -0.88
N ILE A 504 -30.93 3.29 -0.73
CA ILE A 504 -30.53 1.90 -1.01
C ILE A 504 -31.17 1.32 -2.27
N THR A 505 -31.92 2.11 -3.04
CA THR A 505 -32.50 1.70 -4.33
C THR A 505 -32.02 2.58 -5.47
N ARG A 506 -32.02 2.04 -6.69
CA ARG A 506 -31.69 2.78 -7.92
C ARG A 506 -32.61 2.39 -9.07
N ASP A 507 -32.83 3.36 -9.95
CA ASP A 507 -33.52 3.18 -11.24
C ASP A 507 -32.56 2.63 -12.30
N LEU A 508 -32.06 1.41 -12.07
CA LEU A 508 -31.20 0.67 -12.99
C LEU A 508 -31.84 -0.66 -13.36
N LYS A 509 -31.38 -1.26 -14.45
CA LYS A 509 -31.79 -2.62 -14.82
C LYS A 509 -30.79 -3.67 -14.35
N TRP A 510 -29.51 -3.31 -14.23
CA TRP A 510 -28.45 -4.20 -13.77
C TRP A 510 -28.18 -4.09 -12.26
N GLY A 511 -28.83 -4.95 -11.48
CA GLY A 511 -28.71 -5.01 -10.02
C GLY A 511 -29.62 -6.06 -9.40
N THR A 512 -29.49 -6.28 -8.09
CA THR A 512 -30.40 -7.16 -7.33
C THR A 512 -31.81 -6.53 -7.27
N PRO A 513 -32.88 -7.22 -7.71
CA PRO A 513 -34.22 -6.64 -7.74
C PRO A 513 -34.82 -6.41 -6.34
N VAL A 514 -35.56 -5.32 -6.17
CA VAL A 514 -36.23 -4.99 -4.90
C VAL A 514 -37.51 -5.85 -4.73
N PRO A 515 -37.69 -6.58 -3.62
CA PRO A 515 -38.78 -7.55 -3.44
C PRO A 515 -40.08 -6.89 -2.95
N ILE A 516 -40.44 -5.75 -3.51
CA ILE A 516 -41.67 -4.99 -3.19
C ILE A 516 -42.32 -4.60 -4.50
N GLU A 517 -43.61 -4.91 -4.68
CA GLU A 517 -44.33 -4.73 -5.96
C GLU A 517 -44.24 -3.28 -6.49
N LYS A 518 -44.32 -2.29 -5.60
CA LYS A 518 -44.15 -0.86 -5.91
C LYS A 518 -42.79 -0.55 -6.58
N TYR A 519 -41.77 -1.36 -6.31
CA TYR A 519 -40.38 -1.15 -6.71
C TYR A 519 -39.85 -2.22 -7.67
N LYS A 520 -40.71 -2.97 -8.35
CA LYS A 520 -40.32 -4.07 -9.25
C LYS A 520 -39.37 -3.67 -10.39
N ASP A 521 -39.41 -2.41 -10.80
CA ASP A 521 -38.54 -1.86 -11.85
C ASP A 521 -37.23 -1.26 -11.31
N LYS A 522 -36.97 -1.42 -10.01
CA LYS A 522 -35.78 -0.91 -9.32
C LYS A 522 -34.91 -2.05 -8.83
N VAL A 523 -33.65 -1.70 -8.62
CA VAL A 523 -32.66 -2.59 -8.04
C VAL A 523 -32.07 -1.99 -6.77
N PHE A 524 -31.44 -2.82 -5.94
CA PHE A 524 -30.63 -2.34 -4.84
C PHE A 524 -29.46 -1.50 -5.36
N TYR A 525 -29.15 -0.47 -4.59
CA TYR A 525 -27.94 0.29 -4.81
C TYR A 525 -26.74 -0.54 -4.38
N VAL A 526 -25.71 -0.61 -5.23
CA VAL A 526 -24.51 -1.43 -5.01
C VAL A 526 -23.86 -1.22 -3.64
N TRP A 527 -23.90 0.00 -3.08
CA TRP A 527 -23.31 0.26 -1.76
C TRP A 527 -24.09 -0.36 -0.60
N PHE A 528 -25.34 -0.79 -0.82
CA PHE A 528 -26.11 -1.57 0.14
C PHE A 528 -25.79 -3.06 0.03
N ASP A 529 -25.80 -3.63 -1.18
CA ASP A 529 -25.74 -5.09 -1.36
C ASP A 529 -24.35 -5.64 -1.71
N ALA A 530 -23.36 -4.82 -2.10
CA ALA A 530 -22.00 -5.31 -2.35
C ALA A 530 -21.36 -5.98 -1.12
N PRO A 531 -21.46 -5.44 0.11
CA PRO A 531 -20.97 -6.15 1.31
C PRO A 531 -21.73 -7.44 1.61
N ILE A 532 -23.00 -7.56 1.19
CA ILE A 532 -23.78 -8.80 1.27
C ILE A 532 -23.16 -9.89 0.35
N GLY A 533 -22.39 -9.46 -0.66
CA GLY A 533 -21.57 -10.32 -1.50
C GLY A 533 -20.68 -11.28 -0.73
N TYR A 534 -20.10 -10.90 0.41
CA TYR A 534 -19.30 -11.82 1.22
C TYR A 534 -20.13 -13.00 1.76
N ILE A 535 -21.37 -12.73 2.16
CA ILE A 535 -22.32 -13.73 2.67
C ILE A 535 -22.76 -14.64 1.53
N SER A 536 -23.19 -14.08 0.40
CA SER A 536 -23.66 -14.85 -0.74
C SER A 536 -22.55 -15.71 -1.35
N MET A 537 -21.31 -15.23 -1.42
CA MET A 537 -20.16 -16.03 -1.87
C MET A 537 -19.85 -17.17 -0.89
N THR A 538 -19.99 -16.95 0.42
CA THR A 538 -19.84 -18.02 1.43
C THR A 538 -20.95 -19.07 1.30
N LYS A 539 -22.17 -18.63 0.94
CA LYS A 539 -23.31 -19.50 0.58
C LYS A 539 -23.01 -20.31 -0.67
N CYS A 540 -22.45 -19.72 -1.73
CA CYS A 540 -22.02 -20.46 -2.91
C CYS A 540 -20.93 -21.51 -2.58
N TYR A 541 -19.96 -21.14 -1.74
CA TYR A 541 -18.85 -22.03 -1.36
C TYR A 541 -19.30 -23.24 -0.53
N THR A 542 -20.05 -23.01 0.54
CA THR A 542 -20.41 -24.06 1.51
C THR A 542 -21.80 -24.67 1.31
N LYS A 543 -22.62 -24.09 0.43
CA LYS A 543 -24.05 -24.38 0.30
C LYS A 543 -24.74 -24.19 1.65
N ASP A 544 -25.39 -25.22 2.18
CA ASP A 544 -26.27 -25.12 3.35
C ASP A 544 -25.57 -24.73 4.67
N TYR A 545 -24.24 -24.81 4.73
CA TYR A 545 -23.46 -24.57 5.95
C TYR A 545 -22.94 -23.14 6.13
N TRP A 546 -23.29 -22.21 5.24
CA TRP A 546 -22.74 -20.84 5.26
C TRP A 546 -23.08 -20.07 6.54
N LYS A 547 -24.24 -20.37 7.13
CA LYS A 547 -24.67 -19.79 8.41
C LYS A 547 -23.73 -20.13 9.56
N ALA A 548 -22.95 -21.22 9.47
CA ALA A 548 -21.95 -21.54 10.49
C ALA A 548 -20.88 -20.44 10.62
N TRP A 549 -20.55 -19.73 9.53
CA TRP A 549 -19.61 -18.61 9.54
C TRP A 549 -20.24 -17.26 9.82
N TRP A 550 -21.53 -17.09 9.52
CA TRP A 550 -22.18 -15.78 9.48
C TRP A 550 -23.28 -15.57 10.52
N MET A 551 -23.83 -16.64 11.09
CA MET A 551 -25.00 -16.59 11.98
C MET A 551 -24.90 -17.65 13.08
N ASN A 552 -23.71 -17.88 13.62
CA ASN A 552 -23.50 -18.93 14.62
C ASN A 552 -23.57 -18.35 16.04
N PRO A 553 -24.64 -18.66 16.82
CA PRO A 553 -24.77 -18.18 18.18
C PRO A 553 -24.01 -19.05 19.20
N ASP A 554 -23.40 -20.15 18.78
CA ASP A 554 -22.69 -21.07 19.68
C ASP A 554 -21.49 -20.39 20.34
N PRO A 555 -21.48 -20.22 21.67
CA PRO A 555 -20.38 -19.56 22.38
C PRO A 555 -19.07 -20.36 22.32
N GLU A 556 -19.10 -21.64 21.98
CA GLU A 556 -17.88 -22.44 21.77
C GLU A 556 -17.21 -22.18 20.42
N ILE A 557 -17.89 -21.44 19.52
CA ILE A 557 -17.41 -21.10 18.19
C ILE A 557 -16.95 -19.64 18.17
N ASP A 558 -15.65 -19.42 18.40
CA ASP A 558 -15.05 -18.10 18.33
C ASP A 558 -14.63 -17.77 16.89
N ILE A 559 -15.34 -16.85 16.24
CA ILE A 559 -15.02 -16.36 14.89
C ILE A 559 -14.28 -15.03 14.97
N GLU A 560 -13.03 -15.05 14.53
CA GLU A 560 -12.19 -13.88 14.32
C GLU A 560 -12.37 -13.40 12.87
N TYR A 561 -13.32 -12.47 12.67
CA TYR A 561 -13.64 -11.95 11.34
C TYR A 561 -12.79 -10.73 10.97
N TYR A 562 -11.93 -10.89 9.96
CA TYR A 562 -11.05 -9.89 9.39
C TYR A 562 -11.53 -9.40 8.02
N GLN A 563 -11.49 -8.09 7.79
CA GLN A 563 -11.78 -7.48 6.50
C GLN A 563 -10.60 -6.59 6.05
N PHE A 564 -10.05 -6.88 4.88
CA PHE A 564 -8.96 -6.12 4.27
C PHE A 564 -9.48 -5.22 3.15
N MET A 565 -9.16 -3.94 3.19
CA MET A 565 -9.67 -2.96 2.22
C MET A 565 -8.81 -1.71 2.14
N ALA A 566 -9.00 -0.90 1.09
CA ALA A 566 -8.53 0.48 1.08
C ALA A 566 -9.45 1.38 1.94
N LYS A 567 -8.91 2.51 2.43
CA LYS A 567 -9.62 3.43 3.34
C LYS A 567 -11.01 3.90 2.89
N ASP A 568 -11.27 4.00 1.59
CA ASP A 568 -12.56 4.46 1.06
C ASP A 568 -13.72 3.51 1.38
N ASN A 569 -13.42 2.22 1.55
CA ASN A 569 -14.41 1.22 1.84
C ASN A 569 -14.78 1.17 3.33
N VAL A 570 -14.03 1.85 4.20
CA VAL A 570 -14.22 1.80 5.66
C VAL A 570 -15.66 2.12 6.06
N PRO A 571 -16.30 3.23 5.63
CA PRO A 571 -17.65 3.56 6.07
C PRO A 571 -18.69 2.48 5.74
N PHE A 572 -18.51 1.75 4.64
CA PHE A 572 -19.43 0.69 4.24
C PHE A 572 -19.32 -0.52 5.17
N HIS A 573 -18.13 -0.81 5.67
CA HIS A 573 -17.83 -1.97 6.49
C HIS A 573 -17.88 -1.68 7.99
N SER A 574 -17.71 -0.43 8.41
CA SER A 574 -17.81 0.00 9.80
C SER A 574 -19.19 0.57 10.17
N ILE A 575 -19.96 1.08 9.21
CA ILE A 575 -21.28 1.70 9.46
C ILE A 575 -22.38 0.97 8.72
N LEU A 576 -22.45 1.05 7.39
CA LEU A 576 -23.64 0.65 6.63
C LEU A 576 -23.94 -0.84 6.75
N PHE A 577 -22.94 -1.71 6.55
CA PHE A 577 -23.12 -3.15 6.60
C PHE A 577 -23.42 -3.65 8.01
N PRO A 578 -22.65 -3.30 9.07
CA PRO A 578 -23.00 -3.65 10.44
C PRO A 578 -24.38 -3.14 10.87
N ALA A 579 -24.75 -1.90 10.50
CA ALA A 579 -26.08 -1.36 10.78
C ALA A 579 -27.19 -2.18 10.11
N SER A 580 -26.98 -2.55 8.84
CA SER A 580 -27.92 -3.40 8.08
C SER A 580 -28.09 -4.78 8.73
N LEU A 581 -26.98 -5.44 9.08
CA LEU A 581 -27.02 -6.75 9.73
C LEU A 581 -27.69 -6.68 11.11
N ARG A 582 -27.29 -5.74 11.96
CA ARG A 582 -27.90 -5.57 13.30
C ARG A 582 -29.38 -5.19 13.22
N GLY A 583 -29.76 -4.40 12.21
CA GLY A 583 -31.15 -4.04 11.94
C GLY A 583 -32.06 -5.22 11.59
N THR A 584 -31.51 -6.35 11.13
CA THR A 584 -32.30 -7.58 10.95
C THR A 584 -32.70 -8.23 12.27
N LYS A 585 -31.98 -7.94 13.36
CA LYS A 585 -32.06 -8.58 14.69
C LYS A 585 -31.68 -10.06 14.71
N ASP A 586 -31.12 -10.61 13.63
CA ASP A 586 -30.52 -11.94 13.65
C ASP A 586 -29.10 -11.90 14.26
N PRO A 587 -28.58 -13.03 14.77
CA PRO A 587 -27.27 -13.11 15.40
C PRO A 587 -26.12 -13.15 14.38
N TRP A 588 -25.98 -12.11 13.57
CA TRP A 588 -24.94 -12.04 12.55
C TRP A 588 -23.53 -11.92 13.15
N THR A 589 -22.58 -12.61 12.53
CA THR A 589 -21.15 -12.40 12.76
C THR A 589 -20.75 -11.04 12.18
N LEU A 590 -20.35 -10.13 13.06
CA LEU A 590 -19.86 -8.81 12.69
C LEU A 590 -18.33 -8.79 12.61
N VAL A 591 -17.78 -7.85 11.85
CA VAL A 591 -16.33 -7.67 11.73
C VAL A 591 -15.72 -7.39 13.10
N ARG A 592 -14.61 -8.08 13.40
CA ARG A 592 -13.78 -7.79 14.58
C ARG A 592 -12.59 -6.91 14.23
N HIS A 593 -12.01 -7.14 13.05
CA HIS A 593 -10.80 -6.46 12.60
C HIS A 593 -11.00 -5.85 11.22
N ILE A 594 -10.97 -4.51 11.11
CA ILE A 594 -10.87 -3.83 9.82
C ILE A 594 -9.40 -3.44 9.59
N MET A 595 -8.82 -4.04 8.56
CA MET A 595 -7.45 -3.78 8.10
C MET A 595 -7.52 -2.85 6.90
N ALA A 596 -7.50 -1.54 7.15
CA ALA A 596 -7.58 -0.53 6.10
C ALA A 596 -6.21 0.04 5.74
N THR A 597 -5.88 0.02 4.45
CA THR A 597 -4.63 0.58 3.92
C THR A 597 -4.84 1.99 3.38
N GLU A 598 -3.76 2.77 3.38
CA GLU A 598 -3.68 3.99 2.55
C GLU A 598 -3.53 3.63 1.06
N TYR A 599 -3.55 4.65 0.20
CA TYR A 599 -3.34 4.43 -1.23
C TYR A 599 -1.87 4.24 -1.55
N LEU A 600 -1.59 3.28 -2.43
CA LEU A 600 -0.32 3.23 -3.13
C LEU A 600 -0.33 4.28 -4.25
N ASN A 601 0.64 5.19 -4.23
CA ASN A 601 0.93 6.09 -5.36
C ASN A 601 1.83 5.38 -6.38
N TYR A 602 1.82 5.85 -7.62
CA TYR A 602 2.74 5.40 -8.66
C TYR A 602 3.70 6.54 -8.99
N GLU A 603 4.96 6.37 -8.62
CA GLU A 603 5.98 7.44 -8.67
C GLU A 603 5.50 8.69 -7.90
N ASP A 604 5.49 9.85 -8.54
CA ASP A 604 5.03 11.14 -8.02
C ASP A 604 3.51 11.36 -8.16
N GLY A 605 2.77 10.37 -8.68
CA GLY A 605 1.38 10.52 -9.07
C GLY A 605 0.45 9.36 -8.70
N LYS A 606 -0.75 9.39 -9.29
CA LYS A 606 -1.76 8.34 -9.13
C LYS A 606 -1.80 7.43 -10.37
N PHE A 607 -2.14 6.16 -10.16
CA PHE A 607 -2.50 5.24 -11.23
C PHE A 607 -3.60 5.84 -12.12
N SER A 608 -3.44 5.74 -13.44
CA SER A 608 -4.38 6.29 -14.42
C SER A 608 -4.40 5.47 -15.70
N LYS A 609 -5.48 4.71 -15.89
CA LYS A 609 -5.68 3.89 -17.11
C LYS A 609 -5.80 4.74 -18.37
N SER A 610 -6.52 5.86 -18.31
CA SER A 610 -6.72 6.74 -19.47
C SER A 610 -5.44 7.44 -19.94
N ARG A 611 -4.47 7.63 -19.05
CA ARG A 611 -3.16 8.23 -19.36
C ARG A 611 -2.05 7.19 -19.54
N GLY A 612 -2.35 5.89 -19.39
CA GLY A 612 -1.34 4.83 -19.44
C GLY A 612 -0.28 4.94 -18.34
N VAL A 613 -0.65 5.45 -17.15
CA VAL A 613 0.27 5.65 -16.02
C VAL A 613 0.02 4.59 -14.96
N GLY A 614 1.06 3.83 -14.63
CA GLY A 614 1.04 2.78 -13.61
C GLY A 614 1.09 1.37 -14.18
N VAL A 615 1.47 0.42 -13.33
CA VAL A 615 1.49 -1.01 -13.67
C VAL A 615 0.14 -1.64 -13.31
N PHE A 616 -0.51 -2.27 -14.29
CA PHE A 616 -1.72 -3.04 -14.10
C PHE A 616 -1.42 -4.54 -13.98
N GLY A 617 -2.33 -5.31 -13.37
CA GLY A 617 -2.10 -6.73 -13.10
C GLY A 617 -1.85 -7.56 -14.35
N ASN A 618 -2.49 -7.21 -15.47
CA ASN A 618 -2.23 -7.82 -16.77
C ASN A 618 -0.84 -7.46 -17.33
N ASP A 619 -0.39 -6.22 -17.12
CA ASP A 619 0.92 -5.75 -17.57
C ASP A 619 2.03 -6.45 -16.77
N ALA A 620 1.82 -6.64 -15.46
CA ALA A 620 2.73 -7.37 -14.58
C ALA A 620 2.93 -8.83 -15.04
N ILE A 621 1.88 -9.49 -15.55
CA ILE A 621 2.01 -10.85 -16.12
C ILE A 621 2.95 -10.84 -17.34
N GLN A 622 2.87 -9.80 -18.17
CA GLN A 622 3.61 -9.70 -19.42
C GLN A 622 5.09 -9.39 -19.23
N THR A 623 5.51 -8.86 -18.07
CA THR A 623 6.93 -8.54 -17.83
C THR A 623 7.80 -9.79 -17.70
N GLY A 624 7.21 -10.96 -17.38
CA GLY A 624 7.95 -12.21 -17.16
C GLY A 624 8.74 -12.24 -15.84
N GLU A 625 8.61 -11.21 -15.01
CA GLU A 625 9.27 -11.12 -13.71
C GLU A 625 8.65 -12.07 -12.68
N SER A 626 9.45 -12.48 -11.69
CA SER A 626 8.96 -13.37 -10.64
C SER A 626 7.86 -12.69 -9.81
N LYS A 627 6.82 -13.46 -9.47
CA LYS A 627 5.76 -13.04 -8.53
C LYS A 627 6.34 -12.48 -7.22
N PHE A 628 7.49 -13.02 -6.78
CA PHE A 628 8.21 -12.59 -5.58
C PHE A 628 8.71 -11.14 -5.67
N TYR A 629 9.15 -10.69 -6.85
CA TYR A 629 9.58 -9.32 -7.08
C TYR A 629 8.45 -8.34 -6.77
N PHE A 630 7.25 -8.61 -7.30
CA PHE A 630 6.09 -7.76 -7.06
C PHE A 630 5.59 -7.83 -5.62
N HIS A 631 5.64 -9.00 -4.98
CA HIS A 631 5.33 -9.13 -3.55
C HIS A 631 6.31 -8.28 -2.72
N ALA A 632 7.62 -8.51 -2.83
CA ALA A 632 8.62 -7.81 -2.03
C ALA A 632 8.61 -6.29 -2.26
N HIS A 633 8.46 -5.85 -3.51
CA HIS A 633 8.47 -4.43 -3.84
C HIS A 633 7.21 -3.69 -3.38
N GLN A 634 6.03 -4.30 -3.51
CA GLN A 634 4.79 -3.71 -3.01
C GLN A 634 4.75 -3.63 -1.48
N TRP A 635 5.26 -4.66 -0.79
CA TRP A 635 5.40 -4.63 0.67
C TRP A 635 6.38 -3.55 1.13
N HIS A 636 7.50 -3.36 0.42
CA HIS A 636 8.45 -2.29 0.70
C HIS A 636 7.81 -0.90 0.57
N GLN A 637 7.06 -0.64 -0.52
CA GLN A 637 6.37 0.64 -0.71
C GLN A 637 5.23 0.89 0.28
N HIS A 638 4.62 -0.16 0.83
CA HIS A 638 3.55 -0.03 1.83
C HIS A 638 4.08 0.10 3.27
N SER A 639 5.33 -0.29 3.52
CA SER A 639 6.00 -0.16 4.82
C SER A 639 6.64 1.21 5.05
N GLN A 640 6.85 1.98 3.98
CA GLN A 640 7.17 3.41 4.00
C GLN A 640 5.88 4.22 4.20
#